data_AF-A0A4Q3W806-F1
#
_entry.id   AF-A0A4Q3W806-F1
#
_cell.length_a   1.000
_cell.length_b   1.000
_cell.length_c   1.000
_cell.angle_alpha   90.00
_cell.angle_beta   90.00
_cell.angle_gamma   90.00
#
_symmetry.space_group_name_H-M   'P 1'
#
loop_
_entity.id
_entity.type
_entity.pdbx_description
1 polymer ?
#
loop_
_entity_poly.entity_id
_entity_poly.type
_entity_poly.pdbx_seq_one_letter_code
_entity_poly.pdbx_strand_id
1 'polypeptide(L)'
;MKSLLLYVSFSLLLMPAFAQPTNEKGWYDREDIQDTEIGWIKVFQFKEPAKPFAQHGWSYPANQTNIAQQIATWMQQTITPRGLLGEMVQSVLAPEPSASISSSSYTYNEAEKNNRNALPNTYGAFAKFYMHLQKTSTKKFWPINGLADYFNWNIMANNLQLITVQMVNLSSPDEYYCTMPKYTIGMKGEYEKDWNIEYANYRDFTNSPRLKNYEHYLIPSRAIDQNNQSFYTVIMTKDNQPLPLEQVTVGQLIARLEKQLPLMYKIAINNGSRVANLMENAQRGIRIMKQKFSNKLNEYVYINGSTALIDLIDISQIEEGKDIHWLRTQATTAVSSNYTTTNFPLLKLKKGVKESLAKSGPQWIVCRLTKGGTAGDGGEIHLMETFINRFNYDYVYDYFFGKEKTIKPYAPLPFASTEEKNNKQAALPLSDEAKKMALDKSVLYFEDFSSTATGALPANWKTQRSEITGEHIAVVEVNGSKQKWLKLKRTASPSGITLPLTGNFTLSFDILVQKGDVPWGTPGIALVLGSGDKPARSNPYRFGIDVSPGDMNRKDAAGWVSISRSMPPGSGDCTISSYYSLPDFTGSKVINKVTMAIRREGEKVTVLCNDKKVFECDKGISGDISIKTIQFEVNEKNVYHISNILVKR
;
A
#
# COMPACT_ATOMS: atom_id res chain seq x y z
N MET A 1 -42.70 7.02 45.22
CA MET A 1 -41.33 7.23 44.71
C MET A 1 -41.42 7.49 43.21
N LYS A 2 -41.15 8.72 42.77
CA LYS A 2 -41.21 9.14 41.36
C LYS A 2 -39.81 8.98 40.75
N SER A 3 -39.71 8.22 39.65
CA SER A 3 -38.45 8.01 38.91
C SER A 3 -38.11 9.25 38.07
N LEU A 4 -36.92 9.79 38.28
CA LEU A 4 -36.36 10.90 37.51
C LEU A 4 -35.71 10.34 36.23
N LEU A 5 -36.31 10.59 35.07
CA LEU A 5 -35.68 10.33 33.76
C LEU A 5 -34.66 11.43 33.48
N LEU A 6 -33.38 11.07 33.44
CA LEU A 6 -32.28 11.94 33.03
C LEU A 6 -32.20 11.97 31.50
N TYR A 7 -32.67 13.04 30.88
CA TYR A 7 -32.45 13.30 29.45
C TYR A 7 -31.04 13.84 29.23
N VAL A 8 -30.14 13.00 28.74
CA VAL A 8 -28.83 13.43 28.22
C VAL A 8 -29.04 13.95 26.80
N SER A 9 -29.10 15.28 26.65
CA SER A 9 -29.07 15.92 25.32
C SER A 9 -27.66 15.82 24.73
N PHE A 10 -27.51 15.00 23.70
CA PHE A 10 -26.33 15.00 22.84
C PHE A 10 -26.41 16.22 21.91
N SER A 11 -25.72 17.30 22.25
CA SER A 11 -25.51 18.42 21.33
C SER A 11 -24.55 17.98 20.22
N LEU A 12 -25.10 17.61 19.05
CA LEU A 12 -24.35 17.46 17.81
C LEU A 12 -23.79 18.84 17.41
N LEU A 13 -22.51 19.07 17.71
CA LEU A 13 -21.73 20.14 17.11
C LEU A 13 -21.63 19.87 15.60
N LEU A 14 -22.50 20.51 14.82
CA LEU A 14 -22.41 20.58 13.37
C LEU A 14 -21.17 21.42 13.04
N MET A 15 -20.01 20.78 12.92
CA MET A 15 -18.85 21.43 12.31
C MET A 15 -19.18 21.73 10.84
N PRO A 16 -18.98 22.97 10.37
CA PRO A 16 -19.15 23.27 8.95
C PRO A 16 -18.18 22.38 8.16
N ALA A 17 -18.73 21.52 7.31
CA ALA A 17 -17.94 20.72 6.37
C ALA A 17 -17.28 21.69 5.37
N PHE A 18 -16.06 22.13 5.68
CA PHE A 18 -15.26 22.89 4.73
C PHE A 18 -15.10 22.04 3.47
N ALA A 19 -15.47 22.61 2.33
CA ALA A 19 -15.31 21.93 1.05
C ALA A 19 -13.84 21.59 0.87
N GLN A 20 -13.53 20.30 0.70
CA GLN A 20 -12.16 19.87 0.46
C GLN A 20 -11.60 20.55 -0.79
N PRO A 21 -10.36 21.06 -0.72
CA PRO A 21 -9.73 21.71 -1.85
C PRO A 21 -9.55 20.73 -3.00
N THR A 22 -9.72 21.23 -4.21
CA THR A 22 -9.34 20.53 -5.44
C THR A 22 -8.40 21.44 -6.21
N ASN A 23 -7.49 20.86 -7.00
CA ASN A 23 -6.68 21.64 -7.91
C ASN A 23 -7.52 22.26 -9.05
N GLU A 24 -6.88 23.04 -9.92
CA GLU A 24 -7.52 23.75 -11.04
C GLU A 24 -8.27 22.83 -12.01
N LYS A 25 -7.97 21.52 -12.01
CA LYS A 25 -8.64 20.49 -12.84
C LYS A 25 -9.81 19.81 -12.13
N GLY A 26 -10.11 20.19 -10.89
CA GLY A 26 -11.12 19.55 -10.05
C GLY A 26 -10.66 18.21 -9.45
N TRP A 27 -9.36 17.92 -9.47
CA TRP A 27 -8.79 16.70 -8.88
C TRP A 27 -8.39 16.93 -7.43
N TYR A 28 -8.48 15.88 -6.63
CA TYR A 28 -7.96 15.88 -5.27
C TYR A 28 -6.48 15.51 -5.28
N ASP A 29 -5.69 16.27 -4.55
CA ASP A 29 -4.33 15.85 -4.22
C ASP A 29 -4.42 14.75 -3.14
N ARG A 30 -3.62 13.69 -3.26
CA ARG A 30 -3.73 12.49 -2.41
C ARG A 30 -3.54 12.83 -0.93
N GLU A 31 -2.61 13.73 -0.65
CA GLU A 31 -2.29 14.21 0.68
C GLU A 31 -3.48 14.90 1.38
N ASP A 32 -4.37 15.55 0.61
CA ASP A 32 -5.55 16.23 1.16
C ASP A 32 -6.68 15.26 1.53
N ILE A 33 -6.70 14.06 0.92
CA ILE A 33 -7.78 13.09 1.12
C ILE A 33 -7.33 11.83 1.85
N GLN A 34 -6.03 11.60 2.08
CA GLN A 34 -5.48 10.35 2.63
C GLN A 34 -6.14 9.89 3.95
N ASP A 35 -6.61 10.84 4.78
CA ASP A 35 -7.28 10.55 6.04
C ASP A 35 -8.81 10.74 6.01
N THR A 36 -9.35 11.13 4.85
CA THR A 36 -10.79 11.34 4.65
C THR A 36 -11.51 10.03 4.50
N GLU A 37 -12.60 9.82 5.24
CA GLU A 37 -13.54 8.73 4.99
C GLU A 37 -14.31 9.00 3.69
N ILE A 38 -13.98 8.27 2.63
CA ILE A 38 -14.55 8.44 1.28
C ILE A 38 -15.68 7.45 1.05
N GLY A 39 -15.50 6.20 1.49
CA GLY A 39 -16.51 5.16 1.37
C GLY A 39 -16.51 4.42 0.04
N TRP A 40 -17.71 4.00 -0.37
CA TRP A 40 -17.93 3.13 -1.53
C TRP A 40 -18.73 3.85 -2.63
N ILE A 41 -18.42 3.57 -3.90
CA ILE A 41 -19.27 3.98 -5.04
C ILE A 41 -20.69 3.44 -4.83
N LYS A 42 -20.79 2.18 -4.38
CA LYS A 42 -22.05 1.51 -4.08
C LYS A 42 -21.88 0.55 -2.92
N VAL A 43 -22.77 0.64 -1.93
CA VAL A 43 -22.93 -0.38 -0.89
C VAL A 43 -23.99 -1.37 -1.34
N PHE A 44 -23.64 -2.66 -1.40
CA PHE A 44 -24.58 -3.70 -1.81
C PHE A 44 -25.55 -4.04 -0.69
N GLN A 45 -26.83 -4.16 -1.06
CA GLN A 45 -27.90 -4.65 -0.20
C GLN A 45 -28.59 -5.79 -0.93
N PHE A 46 -28.24 -7.03 -0.58
CA PHE A 46 -28.84 -8.23 -1.17
C PHE A 46 -30.13 -8.57 -0.41
N LYS A 47 -31.25 -7.98 -0.85
CA LYS A 47 -32.58 -8.22 -0.26
C LYS A 47 -33.24 -9.49 -0.80
N GLU A 48 -32.96 -9.80 -2.06
CA GLU A 48 -33.50 -10.98 -2.74
C GLU A 48 -32.57 -12.20 -2.54
N PRO A 49 -33.12 -13.42 -2.47
CA PRO A 49 -32.32 -14.63 -2.49
C PRO A 49 -31.43 -14.70 -3.73
N ALA A 50 -30.21 -15.20 -3.55
CA ALA A 50 -29.30 -15.42 -4.67
C ALA A 50 -29.90 -16.38 -5.70
N LYS A 51 -29.71 -16.07 -6.98
CA LYS A 51 -30.20 -16.88 -8.10
C LYS A 51 -29.06 -17.69 -8.72
N PRO A 52 -29.34 -18.86 -9.33
CA PRO A 52 -28.35 -19.55 -10.15
C PRO A 52 -27.85 -18.63 -11.27
N PHE A 53 -26.60 -18.81 -11.68
CA PHE A 53 -25.99 -18.07 -12.77
C PHE A 53 -25.40 -19.05 -13.78
N ALA A 54 -25.63 -18.83 -15.07
CA ALA A 54 -25.01 -19.62 -16.11
C ALA A 54 -24.61 -18.73 -17.28
N GLN A 55 -23.38 -18.87 -17.75
CA GLN A 55 -22.84 -18.12 -18.88
C GLN A 55 -21.69 -18.90 -19.51
N HIS A 56 -21.62 -18.92 -20.85
CA HIS A 56 -20.53 -19.54 -21.62
C HIS A 56 -20.23 -21.01 -21.24
N GLY A 57 -21.26 -21.80 -20.91
CA GLY A 57 -21.10 -23.20 -20.49
C GLY A 57 -20.70 -23.40 -19.03
N TRP A 58 -20.46 -22.32 -18.28
CA TRP A 58 -20.29 -22.36 -16.83
C TRP A 58 -21.64 -22.24 -16.14
N SER A 59 -21.85 -23.01 -15.08
CA SER A 59 -23.10 -23.01 -14.30
C SER A 59 -22.78 -23.00 -12.82
N TYR A 60 -23.41 -22.07 -12.11
CA TYR A 60 -23.24 -21.79 -10.70
C TYR A 60 -24.59 -21.91 -10.00
N PRO A 61 -24.77 -22.90 -9.10
CA PRO A 61 -25.98 -23.00 -8.30
C PRO A 61 -26.14 -21.79 -7.37
N ALA A 62 -27.39 -21.55 -6.93
CA ALA A 62 -27.75 -20.41 -6.08
C ALA A 62 -26.92 -20.29 -4.79
N ASN A 63 -26.48 -21.41 -4.22
CA ASN A 63 -25.61 -21.40 -3.04
C ASN A 63 -24.22 -20.79 -3.34
N GLN A 64 -23.64 -21.01 -4.51
CA GLN A 64 -22.34 -20.44 -4.89
C GLN A 64 -22.45 -18.93 -5.14
N THR A 65 -23.51 -18.48 -5.81
CA THR A 65 -23.76 -17.04 -6.01
C THR A 65 -24.12 -16.34 -4.70
N ASN A 66 -24.80 -17.02 -3.77
CA ASN A 66 -25.02 -16.51 -2.40
C ASN A 66 -23.71 -16.30 -1.64
N ILE A 67 -22.75 -17.22 -1.78
CA ILE A 67 -21.43 -17.04 -1.15
C ILE A 67 -20.71 -15.81 -1.69
N ALA A 68 -20.78 -15.54 -3.00
CA ALA A 68 -20.24 -14.32 -3.59
C ALA A 68 -20.90 -13.04 -3.01
N GLN A 69 -22.21 -13.07 -2.75
CA GLN A 69 -22.93 -11.97 -2.07
C GLN A 69 -22.45 -11.78 -0.62
N GLN A 70 -22.28 -12.88 0.11
CA GLN A 70 -21.81 -12.86 1.51
C GLN A 70 -20.39 -12.30 1.61
N ILE A 71 -19.47 -12.75 0.76
CA ILE A 71 -18.09 -12.25 0.71
C ILE A 71 -18.09 -10.74 0.42
N ALA A 72 -18.84 -10.28 -0.57
CA ALA A 72 -18.95 -8.84 -0.86
C ALA A 72 -19.46 -8.05 0.35
N THR A 73 -20.46 -8.58 1.05
CA THR A 73 -21.01 -7.97 2.27
C THR A 73 -19.97 -7.88 3.38
N TRP A 74 -19.25 -8.97 3.65
CA TRP A 74 -18.21 -9.01 4.68
C TRP A 74 -17.09 -8.01 4.38
N MET A 75 -16.65 -7.91 3.12
CA MET A 75 -15.65 -6.91 2.72
C MET A 75 -16.13 -5.48 2.99
N GLN A 76 -17.37 -5.13 2.62
CA GLN A 76 -17.94 -3.79 2.88
C GLN A 76 -18.18 -3.51 4.37
N GLN A 77 -18.48 -4.54 5.17
CA GLN A 77 -18.57 -4.44 6.63
C GLN A 77 -17.18 -4.27 7.28
N THR A 78 -16.12 -4.76 6.65
CA THR A 78 -14.78 -4.71 7.20
C THR A 78 -14.15 -3.33 7.08
N ILE A 79 -14.33 -2.69 5.92
CA ILE A 79 -13.68 -1.43 5.60
C ILE A 79 -14.68 -0.37 5.16
N THR A 80 -14.60 0.79 5.80
CA THR A 80 -15.01 2.05 5.17
C THR A 80 -13.75 2.66 4.57
N PRO A 81 -13.62 2.73 3.23
CA PRO A 81 -12.42 3.24 2.59
C PRO A 81 -12.09 4.66 3.02
N ARG A 82 -10.83 4.88 3.38
CA ARG A 82 -10.24 6.16 3.75
C ARG A 82 -9.12 6.48 2.77
N GLY A 83 -9.05 7.72 2.26
CA GLY A 83 -8.09 8.09 1.22
C GLY A 83 -8.27 7.42 -0.14
N LEU A 84 -9.21 6.49 -0.26
CA LEU A 84 -9.47 5.67 -1.43
C LEU A 84 -10.97 5.59 -1.66
N LEU A 85 -11.40 5.48 -2.93
CA LEU A 85 -12.78 5.20 -3.29
C LEU A 85 -12.94 3.71 -3.62
N GLY A 86 -13.78 3.00 -2.86
CA GLY A 86 -14.03 1.59 -3.07
C GLY A 86 -15.10 1.31 -4.13
N GLU A 87 -14.85 0.36 -5.03
CA GLU A 87 -15.83 -0.23 -5.93
C GLU A 87 -15.88 -1.74 -5.71
N MET A 88 -17.02 -2.24 -5.22
CA MET A 88 -17.24 -3.65 -4.98
C MET A 88 -17.79 -4.33 -6.24
N VAL A 89 -17.23 -5.48 -6.61
CA VAL A 89 -17.62 -6.27 -7.77
C VAL A 89 -17.78 -7.74 -7.36
N GLN A 90 -18.93 -8.32 -7.66
CA GLN A 90 -19.12 -9.76 -7.54
C GLN A 90 -18.45 -10.46 -8.70
N SER A 91 -17.79 -11.59 -8.46
CA SER A 91 -17.02 -12.27 -9.49
C SER A 91 -17.33 -13.76 -9.52
N VAL A 92 -17.54 -14.25 -10.73
CA VAL A 92 -17.62 -15.67 -11.08
C VAL A 92 -16.77 -15.90 -12.32
N LEU A 93 -16.07 -17.04 -12.38
CA LEU A 93 -15.30 -17.40 -13.56
C LEU A 93 -16.25 -17.89 -14.66
N ALA A 94 -16.47 -17.08 -15.68
CA ALA A 94 -17.25 -17.45 -16.86
C ALA A 94 -16.62 -16.87 -18.13
N PRO A 95 -15.37 -17.26 -18.46
CA PRO A 95 -14.68 -16.75 -19.65
C PRO A 95 -15.46 -17.07 -20.91
N GLU A 96 -15.31 -16.24 -21.94
CA GLU A 96 -15.83 -16.54 -23.27
C GLU A 96 -15.27 -17.89 -23.78
N PRO A 97 -16.06 -18.65 -24.56
CA PRO A 97 -15.57 -19.88 -25.17
C PRO A 97 -14.36 -19.59 -26.06
N SER A 98 -13.37 -20.48 -26.04
CA SER A 98 -12.25 -20.38 -26.98
C SER A 98 -12.71 -20.69 -28.41
N ALA A 99 -11.91 -20.26 -29.38
CA ALA A 99 -11.98 -20.78 -30.74
C ALA A 99 -11.85 -22.32 -30.74
N SER A 100 -12.38 -22.96 -31.79
CA SER A 100 -12.16 -24.39 -32.00
C SER A 100 -10.66 -24.68 -32.15
N ILE A 101 -10.20 -25.80 -31.57
CA ILE A 101 -8.82 -26.30 -31.76
C ILE A 101 -8.54 -26.52 -33.26
N SER A 102 -9.54 -26.77 -34.11
CA SER A 102 -9.35 -26.89 -35.55
C SER A 102 -9.10 -25.55 -36.27
N SER A 103 -9.39 -24.41 -35.64
CA SER A 103 -9.25 -23.07 -36.24
C SER A 103 -7.79 -22.64 -36.45
N SER A 104 -7.56 -21.81 -37.47
CA SER A 104 -6.30 -21.07 -37.66
C SER A 104 -6.14 -19.92 -36.65
N SER A 105 -7.23 -19.46 -36.03
CA SER A 105 -7.21 -18.48 -34.95
C SER A 105 -6.87 -19.08 -33.58
N TYR A 106 -6.71 -20.41 -33.47
CA TYR A 106 -6.36 -21.07 -32.22
C TYR A 106 -4.88 -20.85 -31.89
N THR A 107 -4.62 -19.72 -31.24
CA THR A 107 -3.31 -19.24 -30.80
C THR A 107 -3.05 -19.64 -29.34
N TYR A 108 -1.91 -19.20 -28.79
CA TYR A 108 -1.59 -19.36 -27.37
C TYR A 108 -2.71 -18.83 -26.45
N ASN A 109 -3.26 -17.65 -26.76
CA ASN A 109 -4.32 -17.03 -25.95
C ASN A 109 -5.62 -17.84 -26.00
N GLU A 110 -5.94 -18.44 -27.15
CA GLU A 110 -7.11 -19.33 -27.27
C GLU A 110 -6.90 -20.65 -26.52
N ALA A 111 -5.67 -21.18 -26.52
CA ALA A 111 -5.32 -22.34 -25.70
C ALA A 111 -5.44 -22.03 -24.20
N GLU A 112 -4.94 -20.88 -23.75
CA GLU A 112 -5.10 -20.42 -22.37
C GLU A 112 -6.58 -20.34 -21.97
N LYS A 113 -7.41 -19.68 -22.80
CA LYS A 113 -8.87 -19.62 -22.60
C LYS A 113 -9.50 -21.00 -22.49
N ASN A 114 -9.18 -21.90 -23.43
CA ASN A 114 -9.73 -23.25 -23.47
C ASN A 114 -9.35 -24.06 -22.22
N ASN A 115 -8.10 -23.95 -21.80
CA ASN A 115 -7.58 -24.68 -20.64
C ASN A 115 -8.23 -24.24 -19.31
N ARG A 116 -8.88 -23.08 -19.25
CA ARG A 116 -9.69 -22.69 -18.07
C ARG A 116 -10.85 -23.65 -17.82
N ASN A 117 -11.26 -24.43 -18.81
CA ASN A 117 -12.25 -25.49 -18.62
C ASN A 117 -11.79 -26.57 -17.62
N ALA A 118 -10.49 -26.72 -17.35
CA ALA A 118 -10.02 -27.66 -16.33
C ALA A 118 -10.18 -27.12 -14.89
N LEU A 119 -10.44 -25.82 -14.73
CA LEU A 119 -10.57 -25.19 -13.42
C LEU A 119 -11.95 -25.49 -12.79
N PRO A 120 -12.02 -25.55 -11.45
CA PRO A 120 -13.30 -25.63 -10.75
C PRO A 120 -14.08 -24.32 -10.84
N ASN A 121 -15.38 -24.40 -10.54
CA ASN A 121 -16.21 -23.22 -10.33
C ASN A 121 -15.55 -22.29 -9.31
N THR A 122 -15.25 -21.08 -9.77
CA THR A 122 -14.57 -20.04 -9.01
C THR A 122 -15.53 -18.88 -8.84
N TYR A 123 -15.74 -18.45 -7.60
CA TYR A 123 -16.74 -17.45 -7.28
C TYR A 123 -16.35 -16.68 -6.01
N GLY A 124 -16.78 -15.44 -5.89
CA GLY A 124 -16.46 -14.59 -4.75
C GLY A 124 -16.73 -13.13 -5.05
N ALA A 125 -15.91 -12.25 -4.48
CA ALA A 125 -15.96 -10.84 -4.77
C ALA A 125 -14.54 -10.25 -4.79
N PHE A 126 -14.42 -9.11 -5.47
CA PHE A 126 -13.24 -8.28 -5.34
C PHE A 126 -13.64 -6.81 -5.25
N ALA A 127 -12.78 -6.03 -4.62
CA ALA A 127 -12.92 -4.59 -4.52
C ALA A 127 -11.75 -3.92 -5.23
N LYS A 128 -12.07 -2.91 -6.04
CA LYS A 128 -11.09 -1.94 -6.54
C LYS A 128 -11.07 -0.74 -5.61
N PHE A 129 -9.88 -0.28 -5.25
CA PHE A 129 -9.71 0.93 -4.43
C PHE A 129 -8.95 1.98 -5.23
N TYR A 130 -9.70 2.94 -5.75
CA TYR A 130 -9.16 4.01 -6.60
C TYR A 130 -8.44 5.06 -5.78
N MET A 131 -7.25 5.44 -6.26
CA MET A 131 -6.34 6.36 -5.58
C MET A 131 -6.48 7.79 -6.11
N HIS A 132 -6.70 7.92 -7.41
CA HIS A 132 -6.78 9.20 -8.08
C HIS A 132 -8.23 9.61 -8.27
N LEU A 133 -8.65 10.63 -7.53
CA LEU A 133 -10.04 11.03 -7.42
C LEU A 133 -10.25 12.47 -7.89
N GLN A 134 -11.43 12.71 -8.44
CA GLN A 134 -11.93 14.03 -8.81
C GLN A 134 -13.26 14.31 -8.13
N LYS A 135 -13.58 15.58 -8.04
CA LYS A 135 -14.86 16.06 -7.54
C LYS A 135 -15.85 16.16 -8.69
N THR A 136 -16.98 15.47 -8.57
CA THR A 136 -18.07 15.60 -9.54
C THR A 136 -18.80 16.94 -9.39
N SER A 137 -19.62 17.30 -10.37
CA SER A 137 -20.55 18.43 -10.28
C SER A 137 -21.51 18.32 -9.08
N THR A 138 -21.79 17.10 -8.61
CA THR A 138 -22.59 16.80 -7.42
C THR A 138 -21.76 16.75 -6.12
N LYS A 139 -20.50 17.23 -6.17
CA LYS A 139 -19.54 17.27 -5.05
C LYS A 139 -19.23 15.89 -4.45
N LYS A 140 -19.35 14.81 -5.23
CA LYS A 140 -18.98 13.45 -4.83
C LYS A 140 -17.56 13.13 -5.28
N PHE A 141 -16.91 12.17 -4.62
CA PHE A 141 -15.68 11.56 -5.11
C PHE A 141 -15.98 10.65 -6.30
N TRP A 142 -15.11 10.69 -7.31
CA TRP A 142 -15.20 9.82 -8.47
C TRP A 142 -13.80 9.49 -9.00
N PRO A 143 -13.54 8.31 -9.57
CA PRO A 143 -12.26 8.02 -10.20
C PRO A 143 -11.96 8.99 -11.35
N ILE A 144 -10.70 9.36 -11.53
CA ILE A 144 -10.29 10.14 -12.69
C ILE A 144 -10.32 9.25 -13.94
N ASN A 145 -11.03 9.69 -14.97
CA ASN A 145 -11.11 8.96 -16.24
C ASN A 145 -9.72 8.85 -16.87
N GLY A 146 -9.30 7.63 -17.23
CA GLY A 146 -7.99 7.38 -17.84
C GLY A 146 -6.81 7.29 -16.86
N LEU A 147 -7.02 7.55 -15.57
CA LEU A 147 -6.03 7.39 -14.49
C LEU A 147 -6.58 6.47 -13.40
N ALA A 148 -7.05 5.28 -13.82
CA ALA A 148 -7.62 4.28 -12.95
C ALA A 148 -6.52 3.42 -12.30
N ASP A 149 -5.59 4.04 -11.56
CA ASP A 149 -4.74 3.29 -10.65
C ASP A 149 -5.59 2.86 -9.45
N TYR A 150 -5.65 1.56 -9.20
CA TYR A 150 -6.37 0.99 -8.07
C TYR A 150 -5.65 -0.22 -7.49
N PHE A 151 -5.87 -0.42 -6.19
CA PHE A 151 -5.54 -1.68 -5.53
C PHE A 151 -6.69 -2.66 -5.68
N ASN A 152 -6.38 -3.94 -5.89
CA ASN A 152 -7.39 -5.00 -5.86
C ASN A 152 -7.30 -5.78 -4.57
N TRP A 153 -8.43 -5.90 -3.86
CA TRP A 153 -8.60 -6.90 -2.81
C TRP A 153 -9.59 -7.95 -3.30
N ASN A 154 -9.12 -9.18 -3.47
CA ASN A 154 -9.91 -10.31 -3.94
C ASN A 154 -10.16 -11.26 -2.78
N ILE A 155 -11.37 -11.81 -2.69
CA ILE A 155 -11.70 -12.95 -1.83
C ILE A 155 -12.50 -13.93 -2.67
N MET A 156 -11.86 -15.04 -3.05
CA MET A 156 -12.38 -15.96 -4.04
C MET A 156 -12.34 -17.40 -3.55
N ALA A 157 -13.47 -18.10 -3.66
CA ALA A 157 -13.57 -19.53 -3.48
C ALA A 157 -12.99 -20.28 -4.67
N ASN A 158 -12.23 -21.33 -4.36
CA ASN A 158 -11.66 -22.29 -5.32
C ASN A 158 -10.77 -21.69 -6.43
N ASN A 159 -10.31 -20.45 -6.26
CA ASN A 159 -9.57 -19.76 -7.32
C ASN A 159 -8.08 -20.11 -7.29
N LEU A 160 -7.60 -20.87 -8.28
CA LEU A 160 -6.18 -21.16 -8.44
C LEU A 160 -5.44 -20.05 -9.20
N GLN A 161 -6.11 -19.34 -10.10
CA GLN A 161 -5.48 -18.31 -10.94
C GLN A 161 -4.95 -17.12 -10.14
N LEU A 162 -5.44 -16.90 -8.92
CA LEU A 162 -4.90 -15.88 -8.02
C LEU A 162 -3.54 -16.25 -7.41
N ILE A 163 -3.19 -17.54 -7.40
CA ILE A 163 -2.01 -18.06 -6.68
C ILE A 163 -1.09 -18.91 -7.54
N THR A 164 -1.48 -19.23 -8.78
CA THR A 164 -0.68 -20.03 -9.71
C THR A 164 -0.55 -19.38 -11.08
N VAL A 165 0.54 -19.69 -11.79
CA VAL A 165 0.69 -19.40 -13.22
C VAL A 165 0.38 -20.65 -14.03
N GLN A 166 -0.51 -20.51 -15.01
CA GLN A 166 -0.85 -21.60 -15.89
C GLN A 166 0.30 -21.95 -16.84
N MET A 167 0.65 -23.24 -16.91
CA MET A 167 1.52 -23.77 -17.95
C MET A 167 0.66 -24.09 -19.17
N VAL A 168 0.44 -23.11 -20.04
CA VAL A 168 -0.56 -23.18 -21.13
C VAL A 168 -0.32 -24.36 -22.07
N ASN A 169 0.91 -24.53 -22.55
CA ASN A 169 1.26 -25.61 -23.47
C ASN A 169 1.27 -27.00 -22.82
N LEU A 170 1.33 -27.05 -21.48
CA LEU A 170 1.16 -28.29 -20.72
C LEU A 170 -0.27 -28.52 -20.29
N SER A 171 -1.15 -27.52 -20.28
CA SER A 171 -2.53 -27.65 -19.84
C SER A 171 -3.45 -28.08 -20.98
N SER A 172 -4.61 -28.63 -20.62
CA SER A 172 -5.71 -28.98 -21.54
C SER A 172 -7.05 -28.69 -20.86
N PRO A 173 -8.18 -28.75 -21.58
CA PRO A 173 -9.51 -28.57 -20.98
C PRO A 173 -9.84 -29.54 -19.84
N ASP A 174 -9.14 -30.69 -19.77
CA ASP A 174 -9.33 -31.71 -18.74
C ASP A 174 -8.21 -31.76 -17.68
N GLU A 175 -7.06 -31.11 -17.92
CA GLU A 175 -5.89 -31.22 -17.05
C GLU A 175 -5.21 -29.86 -16.90
N TYR A 176 -5.21 -29.30 -15.69
CA TYR A 176 -4.59 -28.01 -15.40
C TYR A 176 -3.18 -28.20 -14.82
N TYR A 177 -2.16 -27.70 -15.54
CA TYR A 177 -0.77 -27.67 -15.10
C TYR A 177 -0.35 -26.23 -14.78
N CYS A 178 0.43 -26.05 -13.71
CA CYS A 178 0.80 -24.72 -13.23
C CYS A 178 2.07 -24.71 -12.38
N THR A 179 2.60 -23.52 -12.14
CA THR A 179 3.59 -23.24 -11.07
C THR A 179 2.92 -22.38 -10.01
N MET A 180 3.41 -22.45 -8.77
CA MET A 180 2.94 -21.62 -7.66
C MET A 180 4.10 -20.73 -7.16
N PRO A 181 4.11 -19.42 -7.51
CA PRO A 181 5.18 -18.49 -7.14
C PRO A 181 5.09 -18.05 -5.67
N LYS A 182 5.32 -18.99 -4.76
CA LYS A 182 5.39 -18.72 -3.33
C LYS A 182 6.76 -18.13 -2.98
N TYR A 183 6.79 -16.89 -2.49
CA TYR A 183 7.99 -16.31 -1.88
C TYR A 183 8.01 -16.60 -0.39
N THR A 184 9.07 -17.25 0.08
CA THR A 184 9.38 -17.43 1.50
C THR A 184 10.56 -16.54 1.86
N ILE A 185 10.60 -15.98 3.08
CA ILE A 185 11.74 -15.18 3.54
C ILE A 185 13.04 -15.99 3.37
N GLY A 186 14.03 -15.38 2.72
CA GLY A 186 15.31 -16.02 2.37
C GLY A 186 15.36 -16.56 0.93
N MET A 187 14.22 -16.76 0.26
CA MET A 187 14.20 -16.89 -1.19
C MET A 187 14.58 -15.53 -1.79
N LYS A 188 15.44 -15.50 -2.79
CA LYS A 188 15.70 -14.31 -3.60
C LYS A 188 14.93 -14.47 -4.92
N GLY A 189 14.04 -13.52 -5.21
CA GLY A 189 13.20 -13.55 -6.42
C GLY A 189 14.03 -13.47 -7.71
N GLU A 190 13.40 -13.65 -8.86
CA GLU A 190 14.09 -13.65 -10.16
C GLU A 190 14.82 -12.30 -10.46
N TYR A 191 14.42 -11.25 -9.76
CA TYR A 191 14.91 -9.89 -9.93
C TYR A 191 15.50 -9.38 -8.61
N GLU A 192 16.82 -9.17 -8.58
CA GLU A 192 17.61 -8.84 -7.38
C GLU A 192 17.29 -7.45 -6.78
N LYS A 193 16.60 -6.58 -7.55
CA LYS A 193 16.22 -5.21 -7.15
C LYS A 193 14.86 -5.11 -6.45
N ASP A 194 14.11 -6.21 -6.37
CA ASP A 194 12.79 -6.20 -5.73
C ASP A 194 12.97 -6.36 -4.21
N TRP A 195 12.65 -5.29 -3.47
CA TRP A 195 12.65 -5.12 -2.01
C TRP A 195 11.67 -6.09 -1.29
N ASN A 196 11.79 -7.39 -1.54
CA ASN A 196 10.78 -8.38 -1.18
C ASN A 196 10.72 -8.69 0.32
N ILE A 197 11.80 -8.47 1.08
CA ILE A 197 11.79 -8.67 2.54
C ILE A 197 11.01 -7.55 3.24
N GLU A 198 11.27 -6.27 2.92
CA GLU A 198 10.45 -5.18 3.48
C GLU A 198 8.99 -5.30 3.05
N TYR A 199 8.72 -5.71 1.80
CA TYR A 199 7.34 -5.95 1.38
C TYR A 199 6.71 -7.11 2.15
N ALA A 200 7.36 -8.27 2.26
CA ALA A 200 6.81 -9.39 3.01
C ALA A 200 6.59 -9.04 4.50
N ASN A 201 7.43 -8.20 5.08
CA ASN A 201 7.32 -7.75 6.47
C ASN A 201 6.46 -6.49 6.65
N TYR A 202 5.93 -5.92 5.56
CA TYR A 202 5.18 -4.68 5.63
C TYR A 202 3.95 -4.85 6.54
N ARG A 203 3.83 -3.95 7.52
CA ARG A 203 2.79 -3.99 8.57
C ARG A 203 2.69 -5.35 9.27
N ASP A 204 3.82 -6.03 9.42
CA ASP A 204 3.95 -7.34 10.04
C ASP A 204 3.15 -8.45 9.36
N PHE A 205 2.94 -8.36 8.04
CA PHE A 205 2.18 -9.36 7.30
C PHE A 205 2.71 -10.80 7.52
N THR A 206 4.03 -10.99 7.45
CA THR A 206 4.63 -12.34 7.61
C THR A 206 4.55 -12.90 9.03
N ASN A 207 4.60 -12.06 10.08
CA ASN A 207 4.55 -12.57 11.47
C ASN A 207 3.21 -12.28 12.15
N SER A 208 2.20 -11.84 11.40
CA SER A 208 0.92 -11.42 11.94
C SER A 208 0.29 -12.54 12.78
N PRO A 209 0.01 -12.30 14.08
CA PRO A 209 -0.67 -13.27 14.93
C PRO A 209 -2.08 -13.63 14.42
N ARG A 210 -2.68 -12.77 13.59
CA ARG A 210 -4.00 -12.99 12.96
C ARG A 210 -3.95 -13.95 11.78
N LEU A 211 -2.79 -14.09 11.15
CA LEU A 211 -2.61 -14.91 9.96
C LEU A 211 -1.92 -16.24 10.25
N LYS A 212 -1.37 -16.43 11.47
CA LYS A 212 -0.57 -17.61 11.86
C LYS A 212 -1.22 -18.97 11.61
N ASN A 213 -2.56 -19.04 11.57
CA ASN A 213 -3.30 -20.28 11.35
C ASN A 213 -3.49 -20.60 9.86
N TYR A 214 -3.11 -19.69 8.97
CA TYR A 214 -3.38 -19.76 7.54
C TYR A 214 -2.09 -19.68 6.75
N GLU A 215 -2.04 -20.36 5.61
CA GLU A 215 -0.93 -20.17 4.69
C GLU A 215 -0.99 -18.74 4.14
N HIS A 216 0.08 -17.98 4.36
CA HIS A 216 0.16 -16.61 3.85
C HIS A 216 1.58 -16.29 3.40
N TYR A 217 1.68 -15.55 2.31
CA TYR A 217 2.95 -15.18 1.69
C TYR A 217 2.79 -14.03 0.70
N LEU A 218 3.91 -13.39 0.39
CA LEU A 218 4.00 -12.42 -0.69
C LEU A 218 4.17 -13.16 -2.03
N ILE A 219 3.49 -12.69 -3.06
CA ILE A 219 3.75 -13.07 -4.44
C ILE A 219 4.52 -11.91 -5.06
N PRO A 220 5.77 -12.10 -5.50
CA PRO A 220 6.58 -11.01 -6.03
C PRO A 220 6.02 -10.42 -7.32
N SER A 221 6.49 -9.22 -7.64
CA SER A 221 6.27 -8.59 -8.93
C SER A 221 6.57 -9.54 -10.09
N ARG A 222 5.73 -9.51 -11.13
CA ARG A 222 5.86 -10.31 -12.36
C ARG A 222 5.73 -11.82 -12.19
N ALA A 223 5.49 -12.30 -10.96
CA ALA A 223 5.51 -13.74 -10.72
C ALA A 223 4.21 -14.44 -11.15
N ILE A 224 3.07 -13.72 -11.18
CA ILE A 224 1.78 -14.23 -11.67
C ILE A 224 1.25 -13.46 -12.88
N ASP A 225 1.28 -12.14 -12.85
CA ASP A 225 0.84 -11.31 -13.96
C ASP A 225 1.98 -10.42 -14.46
N GLN A 226 1.87 -9.92 -15.69
CA GLN A 226 2.89 -9.07 -16.30
C GLN A 226 2.82 -7.62 -15.77
N ASN A 227 1.93 -7.31 -14.83
CA ASN A 227 1.58 -5.94 -14.42
C ASN A 227 2.55 -5.32 -13.42
N ASN A 228 3.72 -5.94 -13.19
CA ASN A 228 4.73 -5.47 -12.26
C ASN A 228 4.19 -5.21 -10.83
N GLN A 229 3.17 -5.96 -10.42
CA GLN A 229 2.53 -5.86 -9.10
C GLN A 229 2.90 -7.05 -8.22
N SER A 230 3.16 -6.76 -6.94
CA SER A 230 3.27 -7.81 -5.90
C SER A 230 1.93 -8.00 -5.20
N PHE A 231 1.70 -9.17 -4.58
CA PHE A 231 0.43 -9.48 -3.93
C PHE A 231 0.62 -10.10 -2.55
N TYR A 232 -0.11 -9.62 -1.57
CA TYR A 232 -0.26 -10.28 -0.28
C TYR A 232 -1.34 -11.34 -0.38
N THR A 233 -1.02 -12.57 -0.04
CA THR A 233 -1.92 -13.71 -0.23
C THR A 233 -2.14 -14.45 1.08
N VAL A 234 -3.39 -14.72 1.43
CA VAL A 234 -3.80 -15.59 2.53
C VAL A 234 -4.69 -16.69 1.96
N ILE A 235 -4.41 -17.94 2.30
CA ILE A 235 -5.11 -19.13 1.82
C ILE A 235 -5.68 -19.88 3.01
N MET A 236 -6.99 -20.08 2.98
CA MET A 236 -7.73 -20.90 3.94
C MET A 236 -8.18 -22.17 3.23
N THR A 237 -7.76 -23.34 3.70
CA THR A 237 -8.14 -24.63 3.13
C THR A 237 -9.02 -25.41 4.08
N LYS A 238 -9.95 -26.20 3.52
CA LYS A 238 -10.80 -27.07 4.32
C LYS A 238 -9.95 -28.06 5.12
N ASP A 239 -10.24 -28.17 6.41
CA ASP A 239 -9.55 -29.07 7.34
C ASP A 239 -8.02 -28.86 7.37
N ASN A 240 -7.55 -27.65 7.03
CA ASN A 240 -6.13 -27.30 6.86
C ASN A 240 -5.34 -28.25 5.94
N GLN A 241 -6.02 -28.89 4.98
CA GLN A 241 -5.37 -29.77 4.02
C GLN A 241 -4.58 -28.96 2.98
N PRO A 242 -3.51 -29.51 2.39
CA PRO A 242 -2.87 -28.89 1.24
C PRO A 242 -3.86 -28.63 0.12
N LEU A 243 -3.60 -27.61 -0.69
CA LEU A 243 -4.33 -27.39 -1.95
C LEU A 243 -4.37 -28.70 -2.77
N PRO A 244 -5.41 -28.93 -3.58
CA PRO A 244 -5.57 -30.19 -4.33
C PRO A 244 -4.66 -30.25 -5.57
N LEU A 245 -3.40 -29.88 -5.39
CA LEU A 245 -2.34 -29.94 -6.36
C LEU A 245 -1.46 -31.15 -6.06
N GLU A 246 -0.92 -31.76 -7.10
CA GLU A 246 0.10 -32.79 -6.99
C GLU A 246 1.32 -32.38 -7.81
N GLN A 247 2.51 -32.62 -7.27
CA GLN A 247 3.74 -32.30 -7.95
C GLN A 247 4.01 -33.32 -9.06
N VAL A 248 4.39 -32.81 -10.23
CA VAL A 248 4.60 -33.60 -11.44
C VAL A 248 5.98 -34.24 -11.39
N THR A 249 6.07 -35.53 -11.71
CA THR A 249 7.37 -36.22 -11.87
C THR A 249 7.93 -36.04 -13.27
N VAL A 250 9.23 -36.28 -13.46
CA VAL A 250 9.87 -36.17 -14.78
C VAL A 250 9.21 -37.10 -15.81
N GLY A 251 8.87 -38.33 -15.42
CA GLY A 251 8.16 -39.26 -16.29
C GLY A 251 6.77 -38.76 -16.71
N GLN A 252 6.03 -38.15 -15.78
CA GLN A 252 4.73 -37.54 -16.08
C GLN A 252 4.86 -36.32 -17.01
N LEU A 253 5.87 -35.46 -16.80
CA LEU A 253 6.15 -34.33 -17.67
C LEU A 253 6.44 -34.80 -19.10
N ILE A 254 7.32 -35.78 -19.28
CA ILE A 254 7.69 -36.31 -20.60
C ILE A 254 6.45 -36.87 -21.31
N ALA A 255 5.66 -37.71 -20.64
CA ALA A 255 4.43 -38.26 -21.22
C ALA A 255 3.44 -37.15 -21.60
N ARG A 256 3.38 -36.09 -20.80
CA ARG A 256 2.51 -34.93 -21.06
C ARG A 256 2.98 -34.13 -22.28
N LEU A 257 4.28 -33.87 -22.39
CA LEU A 257 4.88 -33.21 -23.56
C LEU A 257 4.57 -33.98 -24.84
N GLU A 258 4.74 -35.30 -24.83
CA GLU A 258 4.40 -36.16 -25.98
C GLU A 258 2.93 -36.04 -26.40
N LYS A 259 2.02 -36.09 -25.42
CA LYS A 259 0.59 -35.93 -25.65
C LYS A 259 0.25 -34.54 -26.22
N GLN A 260 0.95 -33.50 -25.80
CA GLN A 260 0.66 -32.11 -26.19
C GLN A 260 1.37 -31.65 -27.46
N LEU A 261 2.40 -32.35 -27.95
CA LEU A 261 3.17 -31.98 -29.15
C LEU A 261 2.30 -31.55 -30.35
N PRO A 262 1.24 -32.30 -30.76
CA PRO A 262 0.42 -31.89 -31.89
C PRO A 262 -0.26 -30.54 -31.69
N LEU A 263 -0.74 -30.26 -30.47
CA LEU A 263 -1.38 -28.99 -30.14
C LEU A 263 -0.35 -27.86 -30.07
N MET A 264 0.81 -28.10 -29.44
CA MET A 264 1.90 -27.14 -29.36
C MET A 264 2.41 -26.74 -30.75
N TYR A 265 2.51 -27.70 -31.67
CA TYR A 265 2.86 -27.42 -33.08
C TYR A 265 1.82 -26.57 -33.77
N LYS A 266 0.54 -26.90 -33.59
CA LYS A 266 -0.54 -26.08 -34.14
C LYS A 266 -0.47 -24.65 -33.63
N ILE A 267 -0.31 -24.46 -32.32
CA ILE A 267 -0.16 -23.13 -31.70
C ILE A 267 1.04 -22.40 -32.30
N ALA A 268 2.19 -23.07 -32.43
CA ALA A 268 3.39 -22.48 -33.01
C ALA A 268 3.19 -22.02 -34.47
N ILE A 269 2.54 -22.84 -35.31
CA ILE A 269 2.26 -22.49 -36.71
C ILE A 269 1.24 -21.36 -36.81
N ASN A 270 0.16 -21.40 -36.02
CA ASN A 270 -0.85 -20.34 -35.98
C ASN A 270 -0.28 -19.01 -35.46
N ASN A 271 0.69 -19.06 -34.54
CA ASN A 271 1.45 -17.89 -34.08
C ASN A 271 2.54 -17.44 -35.08
N GLY A 272 2.64 -18.07 -36.26
CA GLY A 272 3.52 -17.63 -37.34
C GLY A 272 4.93 -18.23 -37.35
N SER A 273 5.21 -19.28 -36.56
CA SER A 273 6.51 -19.95 -36.61
C SER A 273 6.83 -20.45 -38.03
N ARG A 274 8.11 -20.32 -38.42
CA ARG A 274 8.66 -20.74 -39.72
C ARG A 274 9.87 -21.66 -39.58
N VAL A 275 10.09 -22.20 -38.38
CA VAL A 275 11.23 -23.08 -38.10
C VAL A 275 11.08 -24.38 -38.91
N ALA A 276 12.08 -24.67 -39.76
CA ALA A 276 12.11 -25.89 -40.54
C ALA A 276 12.21 -27.12 -39.63
N ASN A 277 11.49 -28.20 -39.98
CA ASN A 277 11.46 -29.46 -39.25
C ASN A 277 11.11 -29.33 -37.75
N LEU A 278 10.36 -28.29 -37.36
CA LEU A 278 10.06 -27.98 -35.95
C LEU A 278 9.46 -29.17 -35.18
N MET A 279 8.47 -29.86 -35.77
CA MET A 279 7.85 -31.04 -35.15
C MET A 279 8.85 -32.19 -34.96
N GLU A 280 9.62 -32.50 -36.00
CA GLU A 280 10.62 -33.58 -35.97
C GLU A 280 11.72 -33.29 -34.93
N ASN A 281 12.20 -32.04 -34.89
CA ASN A 281 13.17 -31.57 -33.90
C ASN A 281 12.61 -31.66 -32.48
N ALA A 282 11.34 -31.31 -32.27
CA ALA A 282 10.71 -31.46 -30.96
C ALA A 282 10.55 -32.93 -30.55
N GLN A 283 10.16 -33.82 -31.47
CA GLN A 283 10.13 -35.26 -31.22
C GLN A 283 11.52 -35.81 -30.87
N ARG A 284 12.57 -35.33 -31.55
CA ARG A 284 13.97 -35.63 -31.21
C ARG A 284 14.31 -35.13 -29.80
N GLY A 285 13.93 -33.90 -29.46
CA GLY A 285 14.14 -33.33 -28.13
C GLY A 285 13.53 -34.17 -27.01
N ILE A 286 12.30 -34.67 -27.20
CA ILE A 286 11.67 -35.58 -26.24
C ILE A 286 12.45 -36.90 -26.10
N ARG A 287 12.95 -37.48 -27.20
CA ARG A 287 13.79 -38.69 -27.12
C ARG A 287 15.06 -38.45 -26.29
N ILE A 288 15.71 -37.30 -26.49
CA ILE A 288 16.88 -36.90 -25.70
C ILE A 288 16.50 -36.73 -24.22
N MET A 289 15.36 -36.11 -23.91
CA MET A 289 14.87 -35.99 -22.53
C MET A 289 14.66 -37.37 -21.88
N LYS A 290 14.03 -38.32 -22.59
CA LYS A 290 13.80 -39.68 -22.10
C LYS A 290 15.10 -40.39 -21.74
N GLN A 291 16.12 -40.25 -22.60
CA GLN A 291 17.44 -40.82 -22.35
C GLN A 291 18.15 -40.12 -21.18
N LYS A 292 18.19 -38.78 -21.17
CA LYS A 292 18.87 -37.98 -20.13
C LYS A 292 18.28 -38.20 -18.74
N PHE A 293 16.98 -38.43 -18.64
CA PHE A 293 16.27 -38.60 -17.35
C PHE A 293 15.76 -40.02 -17.09
N SER A 294 16.27 -41.04 -17.78
CA SER A 294 15.80 -42.43 -17.64
C SER A 294 15.85 -42.93 -16.19
N ASN A 295 16.90 -42.57 -15.45
CA ASN A 295 17.09 -42.94 -14.04
C ASN A 295 16.44 -41.96 -13.06
N LYS A 296 15.74 -40.93 -13.56
CA LYS A 296 15.14 -39.84 -12.78
C LYS A 296 13.64 -39.66 -13.04
N LEU A 297 12.99 -40.62 -13.68
CA LEU A 297 11.57 -40.52 -14.04
C LEU A 297 10.63 -40.31 -12.84
N ASN A 298 11.05 -40.77 -11.66
CA ASN A 298 10.30 -40.61 -10.41
C ASN A 298 10.69 -39.35 -9.62
N GLU A 299 11.72 -38.62 -10.03
CA GLU A 299 12.06 -37.34 -9.42
C GLU A 299 11.02 -36.28 -9.78
N TYR A 300 10.82 -35.31 -8.89
CA TYR A 300 9.88 -34.22 -9.12
C TYR A 300 10.43 -33.15 -10.05
N VAL A 301 9.53 -32.46 -10.75
CA VAL A 301 9.88 -31.39 -11.69
C VAL A 301 9.86 -30.04 -11.00
N TYR A 302 10.88 -29.23 -11.30
CA TYR A 302 10.96 -27.82 -10.98
C TYR A 302 11.29 -27.03 -12.26
N ILE A 303 10.54 -25.95 -12.51
CA ILE A 303 10.67 -25.09 -13.68
C ILE A 303 11.39 -23.80 -13.29
N ASN A 304 12.36 -23.38 -14.08
CA ASN A 304 13.11 -22.15 -13.87
C ASN A 304 12.25 -20.92 -14.19
N GLY A 305 11.97 -20.08 -13.20
CA GLY A 305 11.05 -18.94 -13.32
C GLY A 305 9.58 -19.37 -13.24
N SER A 306 8.76 -18.57 -12.56
CA SER A 306 7.34 -18.91 -12.38
C SER A 306 6.53 -18.72 -13.64
N THR A 307 6.96 -17.81 -14.52
CA THR A 307 6.31 -17.49 -15.80
C THR A 307 6.99 -18.12 -17.00
N ALA A 308 7.93 -19.05 -16.80
CA ALA A 308 8.58 -19.69 -17.93
C ALA A 308 7.57 -20.47 -18.77
N LEU A 309 7.63 -20.23 -20.07
CA LEU A 309 6.85 -20.95 -21.05
C LEU A 309 7.70 -22.14 -21.49
N ILE A 310 7.11 -23.33 -21.49
CA ILE A 310 7.71 -24.50 -22.13
C ILE A 310 6.95 -24.67 -23.43
N ASP A 311 7.51 -24.17 -24.52
CA ASP A 311 6.89 -24.23 -25.84
C ASP A 311 7.56 -25.25 -26.77
N LEU A 312 7.07 -25.31 -28.01
CA LEU A 312 7.59 -26.28 -28.97
C LEU A 312 9.03 -25.96 -29.40
N ILE A 313 9.39 -24.67 -29.42
CA ILE A 313 10.72 -24.20 -29.77
C ILE A 313 11.71 -24.67 -28.69
N ASP A 314 11.36 -24.50 -27.41
CA ASP A 314 12.20 -24.97 -26.29
C ASP A 314 12.50 -26.46 -26.38
N ILE A 315 11.51 -27.27 -26.74
CA ILE A 315 11.67 -28.72 -26.91
C ILE A 315 12.53 -29.03 -28.15
N SER A 316 12.32 -28.30 -29.24
CA SER A 316 13.05 -28.51 -30.51
C SER A 316 14.54 -28.21 -30.42
N GLN A 317 14.94 -27.35 -29.47
CA GLN A 317 16.31 -26.92 -29.23
C GLN A 317 17.07 -27.83 -28.25
N ILE A 318 16.44 -28.89 -27.73
CA ILE A 318 17.13 -29.85 -26.87
C ILE A 318 18.16 -30.63 -27.70
N GLU A 319 19.40 -30.62 -27.21
CA GLU A 319 20.54 -31.30 -27.82
C GLU A 319 21.17 -32.31 -26.86
N GLU A 320 21.76 -33.36 -27.40
CA GLU A 320 22.46 -34.37 -26.62
C GLU A 320 23.69 -33.76 -25.93
N GLY A 321 23.97 -34.19 -24.69
CA GLY A 321 25.08 -33.67 -23.89
C GLY A 321 24.92 -32.25 -23.34
N LYS A 322 23.93 -31.47 -23.79
CA LYS A 322 23.65 -30.11 -23.28
C LYS A 322 22.65 -30.11 -22.12
N ASP A 323 22.72 -29.08 -21.29
CA ASP A 323 21.77 -28.88 -20.19
C ASP A 323 20.44 -28.30 -20.65
N ILE A 324 19.35 -28.80 -20.06
CA ILE A 324 17.99 -28.32 -20.30
C ILE A 324 17.72 -27.23 -19.27
N HIS A 325 18.00 -25.98 -19.67
CA HIS A 325 18.10 -24.84 -18.76
C HIS A 325 16.81 -24.55 -17.98
N TRP A 326 15.64 -24.88 -18.50
CA TRP A 326 14.33 -24.66 -17.88
C TRP A 326 13.86 -25.78 -16.93
N LEU A 327 14.52 -26.95 -16.92
CA LEU A 327 14.13 -28.12 -16.12
C LEU A 327 15.14 -28.41 -15.01
N ARG A 328 14.66 -28.62 -13.78
CA ARG A 328 15.43 -29.15 -12.65
C ARG A 328 14.62 -30.24 -11.94
N THR A 329 15.32 -31.03 -11.12
CA THR A 329 14.69 -32.09 -10.32
C THR A 329 14.69 -31.84 -8.81
N GLN A 330 15.13 -30.64 -8.41
CA GLN A 330 15.12 -30.17 -7.03
C GLN A 330 14.89 -28.66 -7.01
N ALA A 331 14.37 -28.16 -5.88
CA ALA A 331 14.27 -26.72 -5.64
C ALA A 331 15.69 -26.15 -5.52
N THR A 332 16.03 -25.17 -6.37
CA THR A 332 17.29 -24.44 -6.24
C THR A 332 17.07 -22.96 -6.45
N THR A 333 17.85 -22.15 -5.74
CA THR A 333 18.00 -20.72 -5.99
C THR A 333 19.45 -20.47 -6.38
N ALA A 334 19.69 -19.96 -7.59
CA ALA A 334 21.03 -19.65 -8.09
C ALA A 334 21.23 -18.14 -8.09
N VAL A 335 22.32 -17.67 -7.50
CA VAL A 335 22.67 -16.24 -7.45
C VAL A 335 23.75 -15.96 -8.49
N SER A 336 23.49 -15.02 -9.38
CA SER A 336 24.50 -14.41 -10.26
C SER A 336 24.72 -12.95 -9.86
N SER A 337 25.74 -12.28 -10.41
CA SER A 337 26.09 -10.90 -10.05
C SER A 337 24.99 -9.86 -10.31
N ASN A 338 23.99 -10.18 -11.16
CA ASN A 338 22.97 -9.22 -11.60
C ASN A 338 21.53 -9.73 -11.49
N TYR A 339 21.33 -11.02 -11.18
CA TYR A 339 20.01 -11.64 -11.05
C TYR A 339 20.11 -12.92 -10.22
N THR A 340 19.03 -13.25 -9.52
CA THR A 340 18.86 -14.55 -8.91
C THR A 340 17.86 -15.34 -9.76
N THR A 341 17.99 -16.65 -9.91
CA THR A 341 16.92 -17.49 -10.46
C THR A 341 16.40 -18.45 -9.41
N THR A 342 15.09 -18.64 -9.39
CA THR A 342 14.43 -19.60 -8.50
C THR A 342 13.60 -20.55 -9.34
N ASN A 343 13.69 -21.85 -9.03
CA ASN A 343 12.85 -22.85 -9.68
C ASN A 343 11.61 -23.15 -8.84
N PHE A 344 10.46 -23.23 -9.50
CA PHE A 344 9.17 -23.50 -8.89
C PHE A 344 8.69 -24.91 -9.22
N PRO A 345 8.06 -25.63 -8.29
CA PRO A 345 7.54 -26.96 -8.57
C PRO A 345 6.51 -26.90 -9.70
N LEU A 346 6.58 -27.83 -10.64
CA LEU A 346 5.51 -28.05 -11.60
C LEU A 346 4.40 -28.84 -10.91
N LEU A 347 3.21 -28.27 -10.88
CA LEU A 347 2.04 -28.80 -10.22
C LEU A 347 0.95 -29.11 -11.25
N LYS A 348 0.11 -30.09 -10.94
CA LYS A 348 -1.15 -30.31 -11.66
C LYS A 348 -2.32 -30.44 -10.70
N LEU A 349 -3.50 -30.02 -11.14
CA LEU A 349 -4.73 -30.18 -10.38
C LEU A 349 -5.11 -31.67 -10.31
N LYS A 350 -5.40 -32.16 -9.10
CA LYS A 350 -5.84 -33.55 -8.90
C LYS A 350 -7.12 -33.83 -9.70
N LYS A 351 -7.20 -35.03 -10.28
CA LYS A 351 -8.38 -35.49 -11.03
C LYS A 351 -9.62 -35.53 -10.12
N GLY A 352 -10.79 -35.17 -10.65
CA GLY A 352 -12.07 -35.23 -9.93
C GLY A 352 -12.40 -33.98 -9.09
N VAL A 353 -11.45 -33.05 -8.94
CA VAL A 353 -11.64 -31.85 -8.09
C VAL A 353 -12.74 -30.95 -8.66
N LYS A 354 -12.74 -30.69 -9.96
CA LYS A 354 -13.76 -29.86 -10.63
C LYS A 354 -15.17 -30.43 -10.41
N GLU A 355 -15.34 -31.73 -10.63
CA GLU A 355 -16.62 -32.42 -10.50
C GLU A 355 -17.12 -32.41 -9.04
N SER A 356 -16.20 -32.59 -8.08
CA SER A 356 -16.54 -32.54 -6.65
C SER A 356 -16.98 -31.14 -6.20
N LEU A 357 -16.40 -30.09 -6.78
CA LEU A 357 -16.65 -28.70 -6.45
C LEU A 357 -17.90 -28.12 -7.10
N ALA A 358 -18.31 -28.64 -8.26
CA ALA A 358 -19.55 -28.21 -8.91
C ALA A 358 -20.80 -28.47 -8.05
N LYS A 359 -20.74 -29.46 -7.14
CA LYS A 359 -21.89 -29.89 -6.31
C LYS A 359 -21.78 -29.51 -4.84
N SER A 360 -20.64 -28.95 -4.40
CA SER A 360 -20.36 -28.70 -2.99
C SER A 360 -19.99 -27.23 -2.72
N GLY A 361 -19.76 -26.91 -1.45
CA GLY A 361 -19.24 -25.62 -1.02
C GLY A 361 -17.75 -25.43 -1.41
N PRO A 362 -17.13 -24.31 -0.99
CA PRO A 362 -15.71 -24.10 -1.23
C PRO A 362 -14.87 -25.21 -0.59
N GLN A 363 -13.70 -25.48 -1.17
CA GLN A 363 -12.66 -26.32 -0.55
C GLN A 363 -11.45 -25.49 -0.13
N TRP A 364 -11.27 -24.32 -0.73
CA TRP A 364 -10.35 -23.29 -0.27
C TRP A 364 -10.89 -21.90 -0.61
N ILE A 365 -10.44 -20.92 0.16
CA ILE A 365 -10.67 -19.50 -0.06
C ILE A 365 -9.30 -18.82 -0.21
N VAL A 366 -9.15 -18.01 -1.25
CA VAL A 366 -7.98 -17.16 -1.46
C VAL A 366 -8.36 -15.71 -1.20
N CYS A 367 -7.68 -15.09 -0.26
CA CYS A 367 -7.70 -13.65 -0.04
C CYS A 367 -6.42 -13.04 -0.61
N ARG A 368 -6.51 -12.16 -1.61
CA ARG A 368 -5.35 -11.55 -2.27
C ARG A 368 -5.48 -10.04 -2.39
N LEU A 369 -4.50 -9.31 -1.85
CA LEU A 369 -4.41 -7.86 -1.93
C LEU A 369 -3.23 -7.44 -2.81
N THR A 370 -3.47 -6.55 -3.79
CA THR A 370 -2.40 -5.87 -4.53
C THR A 370 -1.57 -5.01 -3.58
N LYS A 371 -0.24 -5.19 -3.58
CA LYS A 371 0.70 -4.33 -2.87
C LYS A 371 0.74 -2.95 -3.53
N GLY A 372 0.66 -1.88 -2.75
CA GLY A 372 0.69 -0.54 -3.31
C GLY A 372 2.09 0.05 -3.43
N GLY A 373 2.15 1.26 -3.98
CA GLY A 373 3.41 1.85 -4.44
C GLY A 373 4.29 2.35 -3.30
N THR A 374 3.70 2.83 -2.20
CA THR A 374 4.40 3.69 -1.24
C THR A 374 3.93 3.45 0.19
N ALA A 375 4.86 3.19 1.11
CA ALA A 375 4.52 2.99 2.52
C ALA A 375 3.93 4.24 3.19
N GLY A 376 4.04 5.42 2.57
CA GLY A 376 3.54 6.70 3.09
C GLY A 376 2.11 7.07 2.69
N ASP A 377 1.43 6.32 1.82
CA ASP A 377 0.04 6.66 1.47
C ASP A 377 -0.96 6.19 2.53
N GLY A 378 -1.69 7.14 3.12
CA GLY A 378 -2.66 6.85 4.19
C GLY A 378 -3.74 5.86 3.79
N GLY A 379 -4.21 5.91 2.54
CA GLY A 379 -5.23 5.00 2.03
C GLY A 379 -4.73 3.57 1.87
N GLU A 380 -3.53 3.40 1.30
CA GLU A 380 -2.85 2.11 1.17
C GLU A 380 -2.58 1.48 2.54
N ILE A 381 -2.10 2.28 3.50
CA ILE A 381 -1.90 1.83 4.88
C ILE A 381 -3.21 1.35 5.48
N HIS A 382 -4.27 2.15 5.42
CA HIS A 382 -5.58 1.79 5.96
C HIS A 382 -6.12 0.50 5.34
N LEU A 383 -5.93 0.32 4.04
CA LEU A 383 -6.29 -0.91 3.33
C LEU A 383 -5.47 -2.11 3.81
N MET A 384 -4.15 -1.97 3.95
CA MET A 384 -3.27 -3.04 4.43
C MET A 384 -3.56 -3.41 5.89
N GLU A 385 -3.72 -2.42 6.78
CA GLU A 385 -4.07 -2.66 8.17
C GLU A 385 -5.43 -3.35 8.29
N THR A 386 -6.39 -2.96 7.45
CA THR A 386 -7.68 -3.64 7.38
C THR A 386 -7.52 -5.09 6.94
N PHE A 387 -6.74 -5.33 5.87
CA PHE A 387 -6.47 -6.67 5.36
C PHE A 387 -5.86 -7.56 6.43
N ILE A 388 -4.77 -7.13 7.09
CA ILE A 388 -4.08 -7.95 8.10
C ILE A 388 -4.88 -8.09 9.39
N ASN A 389 -5.43 -6.98 9.90
CA ASN A 389 -5.83 -6.89 11.31
C ASN A 389 -7.34 -6.78 11.54
N ARG A 390 -8.13 -6.34 10.55
CA ARG A 390 -9.58 -6.12 10.72
C ARG A 390 -10.43 -7.20 10.07
N PHE A 391 -9.99 -7.74 8.94
CA PHE A 391 -10.72 -8.83 8.30
C PHE A 391 -10.72 -10.06 9.21
N ASN A 392 -11.90 -10.55 9.54
CA ASN A 392 -12.07 -11.68 10.46
C ASN A 392 -11.89 -13.02 9.72
N TYR A 393 -10.63 -13.42 9.51
CA TYR A 393 -10.28 -14.68 8.84
C TYR A 393 -10.83 -15.91 9.58
N ASP A 394 -10.76 -15.93 10.91
CA ASP A 394 -11.29 -17.02 11.74
C ASP A 394 -12.78 -17.23 11.52
N TYR A 395 -13.57 -16.15 11.50
CA TYR A 395 -14.99 -16.24 11.17
C TYR A 395 -15.21 -16.87 9.79
N VAL A 396 -14.47 -16.44 8.78
CA VAL A 396 -14.64 -16.91 7.40
C VAL A 396 -14.25 -18.38 7.28
N TYR A 397 -13.14 -18.77 7.92
CA TYR A 397 -12.72 -20.16 8.02
C TYR A 397 -13.80 -21.01 8.68
N ASP A 398 -14.27 -20.62 9.88
CA ASP A 398 -15.27 -21.40 10.63
C ASP A 398 -16.61 -21.47 9.89
N TYR A 399 -16.99 -20.40 9.19
CA TYR A 399 -18.21 -20.36 8.40
C TYR A 399 -18.23 -21.41 7.27
N PHE A 400 -17.09 -21.64 6.60
CA PHE A 400 -17.00 -22.59 5.48
C PHE A 400 -16.51 -23.99 5.89
N PHE A 401 -15.58 -24.05 6.83
CA PHE A 401 -14.78 -25.24 7.15
C PHE A 401 -14.87 -25.65 8.62
N GLY A 402 -15.48 -24.84 9.47
CA GLY A 402 -15.68 -25.15 10.89
C GLY A 402 -16.54 -26.41 11.08
N LYS A 403 -16.20 -27.22 12.09
CA LYS A 403 -17.00 -28.39 12.48
C LYS A 403 -18.38 -27.97 12.98
N GLU A 404 -18.44 -26.86 13.71
CA GLU A 404 -19.66 -26.19 14.12
C GLU A 404 -19.89 -24.99 13.21
N LYS A 405 -21.04 -24.93 12.53
CA LYS A 405 -21.34 -23.81 11.64
C LYS A 405 -21.53 -22.53 12.45
N THR A 406 -20.81 -21.48 12.09
CA THR A 406 -20.97 -20.15 12.69
C THR A 406 -22.38 -19.62 12.44
N ILE A 407 -23.16 -19.47 13.51
CA ILE A 407 -24.53 -18.88 13.47
C ILE A 407 -24.54 -17.38 13.76
N LYS A 408 -23.43 -16.83 14.26
CA LYS A 408 -23.32 -15.40 14.57
C LYS A 408 -23.16 -14.61 13.26
N PRO A 409 -23.72 -13.38 13.15
CA PRO A 409 -23.42 -12.50 12.03
C PRO A 409 -21.93 -12.16 11.97
N TYR A 410 -21.42 -11.93 10.76
CA TYR A 410 -20.07 -11.42 10.57
C TYR A 410 -19.88 -10.09 11.28
N ALA A 411 -18.75 -9.97 11.98
CA ALA A 411 -18.27 -8.72 12.50
C ALA A 411 -16.76 -8.62 12.23
N PRO A 412 -16.27 -7.46 11.76
CA PRO A 412 -14.84 -7.24 11.65
C PRO A 412 -14.21 -7.25 13.04
N LEU A 413 -12.93 -7.59 13.08
CA LEU A 413 -12.15 -7.50 14.30
C LEU A 413 -12.00 -6.02 14.71
N PRO A 414 -11.97 -5.73 16.01
CA PRO A 414 -11.73 -4.37 16.47
C PRO A 414 -10.33 -3.92 16.04
N PHE A 415 -10.16 -2.61 15.92
CA PHE A 415 -8.89 -2.00 15.59
C PHE A 415 -7.77 -2.50 16.54
N ALA A 416 -6.76 -3.13 15.94
CA ALA A 416 -5.64 -3.69 16.67
C ALA A 416 -4.47 -2.70 16.80
N SER A 417 -4.34 -1.73 15.88
CA SER A 417 -3.20 -0.82 15.86
C SER A 417 -3.27 0.16 17.03
N THR A 418 -2.11 0.38 17.65
CA THR A 418 -1.93 1.34 18.74
C THR A 418 -2.25 2.77 18.27
N GLU A 419 -1.91 3.08 17.01
CA GLU A 419 -2.15 4.36 16.36
C GLU A 419 -3.64 4.74 16.37
N GLU A 420 -4.52 3.88 15.86
CA GLU A 420 -5.95 4.21 15.79
C GLU A 420 -6.63 4.22 17.16
N LYS A 421 -6.16 3.40 18.10
CA LYS A 421 -6.59 3.48 19.50
C LYS A 421 -6.25 4.84 20.11
N ASN A 422 -5.04 5.34 19.86
CA ASN A 422 -4.59 6.63 20.36
C ASN A 422 -5.36 7.79 19.70
N ASN A 423 -5.58 7.73 18.38
CA ASN A 423 -6.33 8.75 17.65
C ASN A 423 -7.82 8.84 18.04
N LYS A 424 -8.38 7.81 18.69
CA LYS A 424 -9.76 7.78 19.18
C LYS A 424 -9.90 8.19 20.65
N GLN A 425 -8.80 8.48 21.34
CA GLN A 425 -8.89 8.95 22.72
C GLN A 425 -9.55 10.33 22.76
N ALA A 426 -10.35 10.57 23.80
CA ALA A 426 -10.93 11.88 24.02
C ALA A 426 -9.82 12.93 24.21
N ALA A 427 -10.07 14.16 23.74
CA ALA A 427 -9.16 15.27 23.97
C ALA A 427 -8.92 15.45 25.47
N LEU A 428 -7.65 15.62 25.83
CA LEU A 428 -7.24 15.89 27.20
C LEU A 428 -7.50 17.36 27.54
N PRO A 429 -7.61 17.73 28.84
CA PRO A 429 -7.69 19.11 29.24
C PRO A 429 -6.49 19.92 28.72
N LEU A 430 -6.75 21.16 28.29
CA LEU A 430 -5.70 22.11 27.91
C LEU A 430 -4.76 22.39 29.09
N SER A 431 -3.48 22.63 28.79
CA SER A 431 -2.53 23.16 29.76
C SER A 431 -2.95 24.55 30.24
N ASP A 432 -2.39 24.99 31.36
CA ASP A 432 -2.67 26.34 31.87
C ASP A 432 -2.13 27.43 30.94
N GLU A 433 -1.01 27.18 30.24
CA GLU A 433 -0.50 28.11 29.23
C GLU A 433 -1.46 28.19 28.03
N ALA A 434 -1.97 27.05 27.56
CA ALA A 434 -2.95 27.03 26.47
C ALA A 434 -4.25 27.77 26.85
N LYS A 435 -4.73 27.60 28.09
CA LYS A 435 -5.88 28.36 28.60
C LYS A 435 -5.60 29.87 28.64
N LYS A 436 -4.40 30.25 29.10
CA LYS A 436 -3.98 31.65 29.18
C LYS A 436 -3.88 32.28 27.78
N MET A 437 -3.26 31.58 26.82
CA MET A 437 -3.15 32.03 25.43
C MET A 437 -4.51 32.14 24.75
N ALA A 438 -5.45 31.24 25.04
CA ALA A 438 -6.82 31.33 24.51
C ALA A 438 -7.59 32.59 24.99
N LEU A 439 -7.17 33.21 26.10
CA LEU A 439 -7.77 34.45 26.63
C LEU A 439 -7.08 35.73 26.10
N ASP A 440 -5.87 35.63 25.55
CA ASP A 440 -5.13 36.78 25.00
C ASP A 440 -5.62 37.09 23.59
N LYS A 441 -6.35 38.20 23.42
CA LYS A 441 -6.91 38.63 22.13
C LYS A 441 -5.87 38.97 21.06
N SER A 442 -4.60 39.16 21.46
CA SER A 442 -3.51 39.39 20.51
C SER A 442 -2.92 38.08 19.95
N VAL A 443 -3.26 36.93 20.55
CA VAL A 443 -2.87 35.60 20.07
C VAL A 443 -3.84 35.15 18.98
N LEU A 444 -3.29 34.86 17.81
CA LEU A 444 -4.03 34.34 16.64
C LEU A 444 -4.07 32.82 16.62
N TYR A 445 -3.07 32.16 17.19
CA TYR A 445 -2.96 30.70 17.26
C TYR A 445 -1.98 30.29 18.37
N PHE A 446 -2.32 29.24 19.10
CA PHE A 446 -1.41 28.59 20.06
C PHE A 446 -1.61 27.07 20.06
N GLU A 447 -0.52 26.32 20.02
CA GLU A 447 -0.51 24.87 20.13
C GLU A 447 0.72 24.38 20.91
N ASP A 448 0.48 23.68 22.01
CA ASP A 448 1.50 23.02 22.83
C ASP A 448 1.28 21.50 22.93
N PHE A 449 0.29 20.97 22.20
CA PHE A 449 -0.11 19.58 22.14
C PHE A 449 -0.58 18.97 23.47
N SER A 450 -0.80 19.79 24.50
CA SER A 450 -1.19 19.32 25.85
C SER A 450 -2.49 18.50 25.84
N SER A 451 -3.44 18.92 25.01
CA SER A 451 -4.75 18.29 24.81
C SER A 451 -4.73 17.03 23.94
N THR A 452 -3.59 16.72 23.30
CA THR A 452 -3.46 15.54 22.43
C THR A 452 -2.85 14.37 23.20
N ALA A 453 -3.41 13.18 23.08
CA ALA A 453 -2.85 11.98 23.72
C ALA A 453 -1.49 11.59 23.11
N THR A 454 -0.62 11.01 23.93
CA THR A 454 0.67 10.48 23.47
C THR A 454 0.43 9.35 22.45
N GLY A 455 1.12 9.42 21.31
CA GLY A 455 0.98 8.55 20.16
C GLY A 455 -0.20 8.90 19.24
N ALA A 456 -0.93 9.98 19.49
CA ALA A 456 -2.03 10.43 18.62
C ALA A 456 -1.61 11.56 17.67
N LEU A 457 -2.33 11.69 16.55
CA LEU A 457 -2.28 12.82 15.64
C LEU A 457 -3.07 14.00 16.25
N PRO A 458 -2.51 15.22 16.30
CA PRO A 458 -3.28 16.39 16.71
C PRO A 458 -4.36 16.76 15.69
N ALA A 459 -5.59 17.00 16.18
CA ALA A 459 -6.78 17.14 15.34
C ALA A 459 -6.73 18.32 14.34
N ASN A 460 -6.04 19.41 14.68
CA ASN A 460 -5.98 20.63 13.89
C ASN A 460 -4.68 20.75 13.08
N TRP A 461 -4.19 19.62 12.55
CA TRP A 461 -2.97 19.56 11.76
C TRP A 461 -3.15 18.70 10.52
N LYS A 462 -2.61 19.18 9.40
CA LYS A 462 -2.36 18.38 8.21
C LYS A 462 -0.93 17.83 8.31
N THR A 463 -0.76 16.53 8.14
CA THR A 463 0.54 15.87 8.26
C THR A 463 0.77 14.87 7.16
N GLN A 464 2.04 14.59 6.85
CA GLN A 464 2.42 13.56 5.89
C GLN A 464 3.18 12.43 6.57
N ARG A 465 2.83 11.19 6.23
CA ARG A 465 3.53 9.98 6.70
C ARG A 465 4.87 9.81 6.00
N SER A 466 5.82 9.15 6.66
CA SER A 466 7.09 8.75 6.04
C SER A 466 6.85 7.84 4.83
N GLU A 467 7.45 8.14 3.68
CA GLU A 467 7.42 7.28 2.49
C GLU A 467 8.24 6.00 2.67
N ILE A 468 9.25 6.05 3.54
CA ILE A 468 10.13 4.91 3.82
C ILE A 468 9.46 3.93 4.79
N THR A 469 8.95 4.45 5.91
CA THR A 469 8.50 3.59 7.03
C THR A 469 6.99 3.52 7.18
N GLY A 470 6.23 4.47 6.61
CA GLY A 470 4.80 4.61 6.83
C GLY A 470 4.41 5.11 8.23
N GLU A 471 5.39 5.44 9.08
CA GLU A 471 5.16 6.02 10.39
C GLU A 471 4.42 7.36 10.27
N HIS A 472 3.43 7.54 11.15
CA HIS A 472 2.70 8.81 11.26
C HIS A 472 3.46 9.82 12.10
N ILE A 473 3.18 11.10 11.84
CA ILE A 473 3.53 12.19 12.76
C ILE A 473 2.62 12.07 13.99
N ALA A 474 3.19 12.04 15.18
CA ALA A 474 2.44 11.83 16.41
C ALA A 474 2.96 12.71 17.54
N VAL A 475 2.09 13.00 18.49
CA VAL A 475 2.47 13.66 19.74
C VAL A 475 3.21 12.67 20.63
N VAL A 476 4.37 13.05 21.14
CA VAL A 476 5.22 12.21 21.98
C VAL A 476 5.63 12.94 23.25
N GLU A 477 5.97 12.16 24.27
CA GLU A 477 6.71 12.62 25.43
C GLU A 477 8.18 12.29 25.21
N VAL A 478 9.03 13.31 25.29
CA VAL A 478 10.47 13.13 25.13
C VAL A 478 11.09 13.05 26.52
N ASN A 479 11.80 11.95 26.81
CA ASN A 479 12.45 11.77 28.10
C ASN A 479 13.37 12.96 28.41
N GLY A 480 13.25 13.55 29.60
CA GLY A 480 13.94 14.77 30.00
C GLY A 480 13.25 16.09 29.60
N SER A 481 12.09 16.03 28.96
CA SER A 481 11.18 17.17 28.74
C SER A 481 9.84 16.93 29.42
N LYS A 482 9.28 17.96 30.07
CA LYS A 482 7.94 17.91 30.68
C LYS A 482 6.81 18.26 29.70
N GLN A 483 7.17 18.71 28.50
CA GLN A 483 6.24 19.16 27.47
C GLN A 483 5.91 18.01 26.51
N LYS A 484 4.75 18.10 25.86
CA LYS A 484 4.40 17.26 24.72
C LYS A 484 4.93 17.86 23.43
N TRP A 485 5.31 17.00 22.51
CA TRP A 485 5.98 17.39 21.28
C TRP A 485 5.37 16.69 20.09
N LEU A 486 5.20 17.41 18.98
CA LEU A 486 4.90 16.78 17.71
C LEU A 486 6.19 16.24 17.10
N LYS A 487 6.32 14.92 17.00
CA LYS A 487 7.45 14.25 16.35
C LYS A 487 7.28 14.29 14.84
N LEU A 488 8.17 15.01 14.16
CA LEU A 488 8.16 15.21 12.72
C LEU A 488 9.12 14.25 12.01
N LYS A 489 8.62 13.67 10.92
CA LYS A 489 9.37 12.87 9.94
C LYS A 489 9.29 13.42 8.52
N ARG A 490 8.27 14.23 8.23
CA ARG A 490 8.07 14.89 6.93
C ARG A 490 7.44 16.26 7.11
N THR A 491 6.27 16.49 6.51
CA THR A 491 5.60 17.76 6.46
C THR A 491 4.47 17.79 7.48
N ALA A 492 4.31 18.94 8.14
CA ALA A 492 3.21 19.22 9.05
C ALA A 492 2.81 20.68 8.95
N SER A 493 1.50 20.93 8.88
CA SER A 493 0.95 22.27 8.77
C SER A 493 -0.25 22.41 9.71
N PRO A 494 -0.33 23.46 10.54
CA PRO A 494 -1.51 23.71 11.35
C PRO A 494 -2.70 24.05 10.45
N SER A 495 -3.85 23.43 10.67
CA SER A 495 -5.12 23.75 10.00
C SER A 495 -6.06 24.62 10.84
N GLY A 496 -5.79 24.74 12.15
CA GLY A 496 -6.58 25.56 13.08
C GLY A 496 -6.22 27.05 13.12
N ILE A 497 -5.23 27.49 12.34
CA ILE A 497 -4.83 28.90 12.27
C ILE A 497 -5.71 29.67 11.29
N THR A 498 -6.16 30.86 11.70
CA THR A 498 -6.88 31.78 10.79
C THR A 498 -5.90 32.39 9.80
N LEU A 499 -6.04 32.03 8.52
CA LEU A 499 -5.25 32.55 7.40
C LEU A 499 -6.14 33.36 6.44
N PRO A 500 -5.59 34.36 5.72
CA PRO A 500 -4.18 34.75 5.70
C PRO A 500 -3.71 35.55 6.92
N LEU A 501 -2.42 35.44 7.27
CA LEU A 501 -1.77 36.41 8.16
C LEU A 501 -1.40 37.67 7.38
N THR A 502 -1.85 38.82 7.89
CA THR A 502 -1.62 40.16 7.32
C THR A 502 -1.05 41.10 8.37
N GLY A 503 -0.31 42.13 7.92
CA GLY A 503 0.28 43.13 8.80
C GLY A 503 1.39 42.57 9.71
N ASN A 504 1.49 43.16 10.91
CA ASN A 504 2.51 42.78 11.89
C ASN A 504 2.12 41.49 12.60
N PHE A 505 3.11 40.61 12.78
CA PHE A 505 2.94 39.41 13.58
C PHE A 505 4.29 38.86 14.06
N THR A 506 4.25 38.05 15.11
CA THR A 506 5.34 37.16 15.52
C THR A 506 4.83 35.72 15.48
N LEU A 507 5.54 34.87 14.75
CA LEU A 507 5.40 33.41 14.81
C LEU A 507 6.59 32.86 15.59
N SER A 508 6.36 32.19 16.71
CA SER A 508 7.39 31.50 17.48
C SER A 508 7.06 30.04 17.71
N PHE A 509 8.08 29.22 17.90
CA PHE A 509 7.94 27.78 18.17
C PHE A 509 9.21 27.23 18.80
N ASP A 510 9.06 26.16 19.57
CA ASP A 510 10.17 25.40 20.13
C ASP A 510 10.57 24.27 19.19
N ILE A 511 11.87 24.04 19.05
CA ILE A 511 12.47 22.89 18.36
C ILE A 511 13.25 22.08 19.38
N LEU A 512 13.07 20.76 19.34
CA LEU A 512 13.84 19.81 20.14
C LEU A 512 14.39 18.67 19.25
N VAL A 513 15.63 18.29 19.52
CA VAL A 513 16.28 17.09 18.97
C VAL A 513 17.00 16.32 20.07
N GLN A 514 17.06 15.00 19.96
CA GLN A 514 17.89 14.15 20.80
C GLN A 514 19.18 13.79 20.07
N LYS A 515 20.21 13.39 20.83
CA LYS A 515 21.46 12.92 20.23
C LYS A 515 21.20 11.73 19.30
N GLY A 516 21.59 11.86 18.04
CA GLY A 516 21.40 10.83 17.01
C GLY A 516 20.16 11.01 16.13
N ASP A 517 19.27 11.94 16.46
CA ASP A 517 18.04 12.21 15.69
C ASP A 517 18.33 12.81 14.31
N VAL A 518 19.44 13.54 14.17
CA VAL A 518 19.82 14.26 12.95
C VAL A 518 21.21 13.80 12.51
N PRO A 519 21.32 12.93 11.49
CA PRO A 519 22.60 12.55 10.93
C PRO A 519 23.35 13.74 10.36
N TRP A 520 24.68 13.72 10.48
CA TRP A 520 25.53 14.79 9.95
C TRP A 520 25.36 14.95 8.43
N GLY A 521 25.41 16.21 7.96
CA GLY A 521 25.29 16.54 6.53
C GLY A 521 23.87 16.50 5.98
N THR A 522 22.85 16.28 6.81
CA THR A 522 21.44 16.36 6.39
C THR A 522 20.89 17.78 6.53
N PRO A 523 19.87 18.17 5.72
CA PRO A 523 19.14 19.43 5.91
C PRO A 523 18.49 19.52 7.29
N GLY A 524 18.19 20.73 7.77
CA GLY A 524 17.53 20.94 9.05
C GLY A 524 16.03 20.68 9.00
N ILE A 525 15.32 21.21 10.00
CA ILE A 525 13.87 21.42 9.94
C ILE A 525 13.59 22.76 9.27
N ALA A 526 12.84 22.71 8.16
CA ALA A 526 12.40 23.91 7.47
C ALA A 526 11.03 24.38 8.00
N LEU A 527 10.89 25.68 8.25
CA LEU A 527 9.61 26.35 8.38
C LEU A 527 9.44 27.27 7.16
N VAL A 528 8.32 27.13 6.45
CA VAL A 528 8.03 27.92 5.25
C VAL A 528 6.70 28.67 5.42
N LEU A 529 6.75 29.97 5.15
CA LEU A 529 5.63 30.90 5.08
C LEU A 529 5.36 31.23 3.60
N GLY A 530 4.22 30.79 3.05
CA GLY A 530 3.90 30.94 1.63
C GLY A 530 2.73 31.89 1.37
N SER A 531 2.73 32.56 0.22
CA SER A 531 1.66 33.50 -0.18
C SER A 531 0.47 32.87 -0.91
N GLY A 532 0.59 31.61 -1.32
CA GLY A 532 -0.44 30.89 -2.06
C GLY A 532 -0.93 29.66 -1.31
N ASP A 533 -2.00 29.07 -1.83
CA ASP A 533 -2.68 27.91 -1.26
C ASP A 533 -2.00 26.59 -1.64
N LYS A 534 -0.96 26.65 -2.49
CA LYS A 534 -0.13 25.51 -2.88
C LYS A 534 0.84 25.13 -1.75
N PRO A 535 1.37 23.88 -1.75
CA PRO A 535 2.45 23.48 -0.83
C PRO A 535 3.56 24.53 -0.81
N ALA A 536 4.13 24.79 0.36
CA ALA A 536 4.90 26.01 0.57
C ALA A 536 6.12 26.17 -0.36
N ARG A 537 6.70 25.05 -0.85
CA ARG A 537 7.80 25.03 -1.84
C ARG A 537 7.41 25.34 -3.28
N SER A 538 6.14 25.22 -3.66
CA SER A 538 5.66 25.56 -5.00
C SER A 538 5.06 26.96 -5.07
N ASN A 539 5.01 27.67 -3.93
CA ASN A 539 4.61 29.05 -3.90
C ASN A 539 5.65 29.95 -4.58
N PRO A 540 5.21 30.85 -5.49
CA PRO A 540 6.09 31.79 -6.16
C PRO A 540 6.70 32.78 -5.17
N TYR A 541 5.94 33.14 -4.13
CA TYR A 541 6.42 33.97 -3.04
C TYR A 541 6.40 33.23 -1.70
N ARG A 542 7.56 33.16 -1.05
CA ARG A 542 7.76 32.48 0.21
C ARG A 542 8.93 33.07 1.00
N PHE A 543 8.81 33.02 2.31
CA PHE A 543 9.90 33.21 3.25
C PHE A 543 10.06 31.94 4.08
N GLY A 544 11.27 31.45 4.29
CA GLY A 544 11.48 30.26 5.09
C GLY A 544 12.81 30.28 5.83
N ILE A 545 12.85 29.51 6.92
CA ILE A 545 14.06 29.24 7.68
C ILE A 545 14.30 27.73 7.67
N ASP A 546 15.56 27.31 7.58
CA ASP A 546 16.00 25.92 7.73
C ASP A 546 16.94 25.85 8.93
N VAL A 547 16.55 25.13 9.99
CA VAL A 547 17.22 25.13 11.28
C VAL A 547 17.79 23.75 11.57
N SER A 548 19.08 23.66 11.81
CA SER A 548 19.76 22.39 12.11
C SER A 548 20.62 22.50 13.36
N PRO A 549 20.67 21.45 14.20
CA PRO A 549 21.60 21.40 15.31
C PRO A 549 23.04 21.32 14.79
N GLY A 550 23.99 21.62 15.67
CA GLY A 550 25.39 21.37 15.37
C GLY A 550 25.68 19.88 15.18
N ASP A 551 26.88 19.56 14.71
CA ASP A 551 27.32 18.17 14.57
C ASP A 551 27.16 17.39 15.89
N MET A 552 26.30 16.36 15.86
CA MET A 552 25.94 15.51 17.00
C MET A 552 27.16 14.80 17.64
N ASN A 553 28.27 14.71 16.91
CA ASN A 553 29.50 14.07 17.35
C ASN A 553 30.54 15.06 17.88
N ARG A 554 30.30 16.37 17.78
CA ARG A 554 31.23 17.41 18.24
C ARG A 554 30.62 18.23 19.37
N LYS A 555 31.32 18.28 20.51
CA LYS A 555 30.85 18.92 21.75
C LYS A 555 30.44 20.39 21.56
N ASP A 556 31.21 21.12 20.75
CA ASP A 556 31.10 22.57 20.63
C ASP A 556 30.69 23.01 19.21
N ALA A 557 30.18 22.10 18.39
CA ALA A 557 29.63 22.48 17.10
C ALA A 557 28.33 23.26 17.32
N ALA A 558 28.34 24.54 16.96
CA ALA A 558 27.14 25.36 16.91
C ALA A 558 26.21 24.83 15.81
N GLY A 559 24.90 24.94 16.05
CA GLY A 559 23.91 24.74 15.00
C GLY A 559 23.90 25.89 14.01
N TRP A 560 22.98 25.82 13.06
CA TRP A 560 22.83 26.85 12.05
C TRP A 560 21.37 27.07 11.68
N VAL A 561 21.09 28.28 11.20
CA VAL A 561 19.87 28.59 10.45
C VAL A 561 20.25 29.13 9.07
N SER A 562 19.60 28.62 8.04
CA SER A 562 19.63 29.18 6.69
C SER A 562 18.33 29.93 6.43
N ILE A 563 18.41 31.04 5.71
CA ILE A 563 17.24 31.84 5.32
C ILE A 563 17.01 31.60 3.83
N SER A 564 15.78 31.28 3.46
CA SER A 564 15.37 31.15 2.06
C SER A 564 14.24 32.13 1.77
N ARG A 565 14.31 32.78 0.60
CA ARG A 565 13.20 33.60 0.12
C ARG A 565 13.03 33.46 -1.39
N SER A 566 11.79 33.59 -1.81
CA SER A 566 11.39 33.86 -3.19
C SER A 566 10.37 34.98 -3.11
N MET A 567 10.60 36.13 -3.73
CA MET A 567 9.74 37.31 -3.61
C MET A 567 9.61 38.01 -4.98
N PRO A 568 8.61 38.89 -5.19
CA PRO A 568 8.43 39.60 -6.46
C PRO A 568 9.69 40.39 -6.90
N PRO A 569 9.92 40.60 -8.20
CA PRO A 569 10.99 41.48 -8.66
C PRO A 569 10.90 42.86 -8.00
N GLY A 570 12.04 43.41 -7.55
CA GLY A 570 12.10 44.70 -6.85
C GLY A 570 11.78 44.63 -5.35
N SER A 571 11.46 43.45 -4.82
CA SER A 571 11.35 43.24 -3.38
C SER A 571 12.65 42.72 -2.77
N GLY A 572 13.10 43.40 -1.71
CA GLY A 572 14.13 42.94 -0.81
C GLY A 572 15.58 43.30 -1.16
N ASP A 573 16.18 44.12 -0.32
CA ASP A 573 17.55 44.65 -0.51
C ASP A 573 18.58 44.03 0.46
N CYS A 574 18.27 42.87 1.06
CA CYS A 574 19.12 42.27 2.08
C CYS A 574 20.01 41.16 1.53
N THR A 575 21.28 41.19 1.94
CA THR A 575 22.25 40.12 1.71
C THR A 575 21.92 38.94 2.63
N ILE A 576 21.60 37.79 2.04
CA ILE A 576 21.37 36.55 2.78
C ILE A 576 22.66 35.73 2.75
N SER A 577 23.30 35.56 3.91
CA SER A 577 24.39 34.58 4.06
C SER A 577 23.84 33.15 3.94
N SER A 578 24.68 32.21 3.50
CA SER A 578 24.27 30.80 3.37
C SER A 578 23.81 30.21 4.72
N TYR A 579 24.45 30.61 5.82
CA TYR A 579 24.16 30.12 7.18
C TYR A 579 24.44 31.21 8.24
N TYR A 580 23.63 31.22 9.31
CA TYR A 580 23.83 31.99 10.53
C TYR A 580 24.01 31.04 11.71
N SER A 581 24.99 31.30 12.57
CA SER A 581 25.34 30.41 13.68
C SER A 581 24.30 30.43 14.80
N LEU A 582 23.95 29.26 15.31
CA LEU A 582 23.09 29.05 16.49
C LEU A 582 23.91 28.40 17.62
N PRO A 583 24.67 29.18 18.41
CA PRO A 583 25.58 28.63 19.41
C PRO A 583 24.86 27.86 20.52
N ASP A 584 23.58 28.16 20.76
CA ASP A 584 22.79 27.50 21.80
C ASP A 584 22.22 26.14 21.34
N PHE A 585 22.21 25.85 20.03
CA PHE A 585 21.66 24.63 19.42
C PHE A 585 22.74 23.60 19.02
N THR A 586 23.53 23.16 19.99
CA THR A 586 24.65 22.23 19.74
C THR A 586 24.22 20.78 19.45
N GLY A 587 25.07 19.96 18.84
CA GLY A 587 24.73 18.55 18.58
C GLY A 587 24.95 17.61 19.78
N SER A 588 25.75 18.01 20.76
CA SER A 588 26.31 17.06 21.72
C SER A 588 25.46 16.76 22.95
N LYS A 589 24.38 17.53 23.18
CA LYS A 589 23.51 17.34 24.34
C LYS A 589 22.59 16.15 24.11
N VAL A 590 22.26 15.42 25.17
CA VAL A 590 21.27 14.31 25.11
C VAL A 590 19.93 14.82 24.58
N ILE A 591 19.56 16.04 24.99
CA ILE A 591 18.43 16.80 24.48
C ILE A 591 18.95 18.19 24.16
N ASN A 592 18.73 18.64 22.93
CA ASN A 592 18.94 20.03 22.57
C ASN A 592 17.63 20.70 22.20
N LYS A 593 17.44 21.93 22.68
CA LYS A 593 16.22 22.70 22.52
C LYS A 593 16.57 24.16 22.23
N VAL A 594 15.88 24.75 21.27
CA VAL A 594 15.87 26.19 21.02
C VAL A 594 14.48 26.69 20.71
N THR A 595 14.23 27.96 20.99
CA THR A 595 13.02 28.67 20.56
C THR A 595 13.38 29.54 19.36
N MET A 596 12.66 29.36 18.26
CA MET A 596 12.79 30.19 17.06
C MET A 596 11.61 31.17 16.98
N ALA A 597 11.85 32.38 16.49
CA ALA A 597 10.77 33.30 16.14
C ALA A 597 11.05 34.07 14.85
N ILE A 598 9.99 34.30 14.08
CA ILE A 598 9.96 35.17 12.91
C ILE A 598 9.01 36.33 13.24
N ARG A 599 9.56 37.54 13.33
CA ARG A 599 8.78 38.76 13.55
C ARG A 599 8.70 39.56 12.25
N ARG A 600 7.48 39.91 11.85
CA ARG A 600 7.17 40.83 10.76
C ARG A 600 6.67 42.16 11.32
N GLU A 601 7.30 43.25 10.92
CA GLU A 601 6.93 44.63 11.24
C GLU A 601 6.89 45.43 9.92
N GLY A 602 5.70 45.55 9.32
CA GLY A 602 5.57 46.06 7.96
C GLY A 602 6.26 45.14 6.95
N GLU A 603 7.28 45.66 6.25
CA GLU A 603 8.12 44.86 5.35
C GLU A 603 9.33 44.22 6.06
N LYS A 604 9.64 44.68 7.27
CA LYS A 604 10.79 44.23 8.03
C LYS A 604 10.54 42.83 8.56
N VAL A 605 11.53 41.96 8.41
CA VAL A 605 11.55 40.62 9.00
C VAL A 605 12.76 40.47 9.89
N THR A 606 12.52 40.01 11.13
CA THR A 606 13.57 39.66 12.08
C THR A 606 13.42 38.19 12.45
N VAL A 607 14.51 37.43 12.39
CA VAL A 607 14.57 36.06 12.90
C VAL A 607 15.34 36.07 14.21
N LEU A 608 14.78 35.39 15.21
CA LEU A 608 15.30 35.29 16.56
C LEU A 608 15.53 33.81 16.92
N CYS A 609 16.59 33.54 17.68
CA CYS A 609 16.82 32.26 18.35
C CYS A 609 17.06 32.53 19.84
N ASN A 610 16.25 31.96 20.72
CA ASN A 610 16.25 32.24 22.16
C ASN A 610 16.29 33.75 22.46
N ASP A 611 15.39 34.50 21.80
CA ASP A 611 15.27 35.97 21.85
C ASP A 611 16.49 36.77 21.36
N LYS A 612 17.54 36.11 20.86
CA LYS A 612 18.70 36.77 20.24
C LYS A 612 18.47 36.92 18.73
N LYS A 613 18.71 38.12 18.20
CA LYS A 613 18.62 38.41 16.77
C LYS A 613 19.68 37.64 15.99
N VAL A 614 19.25 36.80 15.05
CA VAL A 614 20.14 36.04 14.15
C VAL A 614 20.14 36.58 12.72
N PHE A 615 19.02 37.18 12.30
CA PHE A 615 18.88 37.78 10.99
C PHE A 615 17.87 38.92 11.04
N GLU A 616 18.07 39.93 10.20
CA GLU A 616 17.18 41.08 10.04
C GLU A 616 17.22 41.54 8.59
N CYS A 617 16.07 41.90 8.06
CA CYS A 617 15.95 42.51 6.75
C CYS A 617 14.78 43.49 6.72
N ASP A 618 15.05 44.76 6.43
CA ASP A 618 14.03 45.81 6.39
C ASP A 618 13.00 45.63 5.28
N LYS A 619 13.35 44.88 4.23
CA LYS A 619 12.46 44.49 3.12
C LYS A 619 12.43 42.96 2.97
N GLY A 620 12.11 42.26 4.06
CA GLY A 620 12.14 40.80 4.11
C GLY A 620 10.96 40.14 3.40
N ILE A 621 9.75 40.63 3.67
CA ILE A 621 8.48 40.20 3.06
C ILE A 621 7.75 41.48 2.66
N SER A 622 7.39 41.65 1.38
CA SER A 622 6.72 42.88 0.95
C SER A 622 5.38 43.09 1.67
N GLY A 623 5.02 44.35 1.92
CA GLY A 623 3.86 44.75 2.72
C GLY A 623 2.52 44.24 2.17
N ASP A 624 2.44 44.04 0.86
CA ASP A 624 1.26 43.53 0.14
C ASP A 624 1.11 42.00 0.21
N ILE A 625 2.16 41.28 0.58
CA ILE A 625 2.12 39.82 0.69
C ILE A 625 1.36 39.40 1.94
N SER A 626 0.30 38.62 1.70
CA SER A 626 -0.48 37.92 2.72
C SER A 626 0.02 36.48 2.85
N ILE A 627 0.31 36.02 4.07
CA ILE A 627 0.78 34.63 4.29
C ILE A 627 -0.42 33.71 4.37
N LYS A 628 -0.54 32.79 3.40
CA LYS A 628 -1.65 31.84 3.28
C LYS A 628 -1.30 30.42 3.71
N THR A 629 -0.02 30.12 3.92
CA THR A 629 0.45 28.80 4.32
C THR A 629 1.58 28.91 5.34
N ILE A 630 1.54 28.03 6.35
CA ILE A 630 2.60 27.78 7.31
C ILE A 630 2.85 26.28 7.29
N GLN A 631 4.10 25.87 7.02
CA GLN A 631 4.44 24.46 6.87
C GLN A 631 5.81 24.18 7.48
N PHE A 632 5.86 23.16 8.33
CA PHE A 632 7.10 22.53 8.79
C PHE A 632 7.46 21.39 7.86
N GLU A 633 8.74 21.20 7.58
CA GLU A 633 9.25 20.14 6.74
C GLU A 633 10.55 19.56 7.30
N VAL A 634 10.64 18.24 7.30
CA VAL A 634 11.79 17.49 7.79
C VAL A 634 12.20 16.46 6.75
N ASN A 635 13.51 16.25 6.58
CA ASN A 635 14.02 15.12 5.79
C ASN A 635 13.70 13.81 6.52
N GLU A 636 13.20 12.78 5.84
CA GLU A 636 12.76 11.53 6.47
C GLU A 636 13.84 10.78 7.28
N LYS A 637 15.11 11.05 7.01
CA LYS A 637 16.24 10.51 7.79
C LYS A 637 16.39 11.17 9.16
N ASN A 638 15.75 12.32 9.36
CA ASN A 638 15.87 13.13 10.55
C ASN A 638 14.65 12.95 11.45
N VAL A 639 14.83 13.28 12.73
CA VAL A 639 13.75 13.39 13.70
C VAL A 639 13.84 14.78 14.33
N TYR A 640 12.75 15.52 14.24
CA TYR A 640 12.60 16.78 14.97
C TYR A 640 11.33 16.75 15.79
N HIS A 641 11.34 17.48 16.88
CA HIS A 641 10.20 17.64 17.77
C HIS A 641 9.85 19.12 17.82
N ILE A 642 8.59 19.47 17.57
CA ILE A 642 8.11 20.86 17.71
C ILE A 642 7.04 20.99 18.78
N SER A 643 6.98 22.14 19.45
CA SER A 643 5.96 22.48 20.45
C SER A 643 5.85 24.00 20.61
N ASN A 644 4.91 24.46 21.43
CA ASN A 644 4.66 25.88 21.75
C ASN A 644 4.61 26.79 20.50
N ILE A 645 3.89 26.35 19.48
CA ILE A 645 3.69 27.14 18.26
C ILE A 645 2.73 28.29 18.59
N LEU A 646 3.21 29.51 18.49
CA LEU A 646 2.47 30.73 18.86
C LEU A 646 2.49 31.71 17.69
N VAL A 647 1.33 32.24 17.33
CA VAL A 647 1.19 33.37 16.41
C VAL A 647 0.52 34.52 17.15
N LYS A 648 1.18 35.68 17.18
CA LYS A 648 0.73 36.88 17.90
C LYS A 648 0.80 38.12 17.01
N ARG A 649 -0.12 39.08 17.17
CA ARG A 649 -0.05 40.39 16.52
C ARG A 649 0.91 41.36 17.19
#